data_AF-A0A951CB25-F1
#
_entry.id   AF-A0A951CB25-F1
#
_cell.length_a   1.000
_cell.length_b   1.000
_cell.length_c   1.000
_cell.angle_alpha   90.00
_cell.angle_beta   90.00
_cell.angle_gamma   90.00
#
_symmetry.space_group_name_H-M   'P 1'
#
loop_
_entity.id
_entity.type
_entity.pdbx_description
1 polymer ?
#
loop_
_entity_poly.entity_id
_entity_poly.type
_entity_poly.pdbx_seq_one_letter_code
_entity_poly.pdbx_strand_id
1 'polypeptide(L)'
;MPAVTSSINNALVQAGQLQVLRLNQSFVIEGSENVWFIETGRVEIFTVQLEDGEPAGPRSHFLSLEAGSLILGMNFAKQEHGYCFLLTGHEGSQLVQLRRDDLRRLAKEHEYASAISQLIDKWLGELSASVSRDVRPLPKADEILVSGKQVLLLRGKIARPRRGVVWIQVLRGEALFLGMEGVSLSGEGVPILPLSPDTWIESYDDNLLSCFSTQASITQSTFWMGLSLFHEVLCQCEFINKKLRIVDDFNRLRAREASGLRARDTALREIASVLETNRDRRSAALLSDISGNPLVIACRMVGEASRIPIKVPPDLFQVSDKLAAIAKASRFRYRTVALRGEWWEIDHGPLLAFREGTHEPVAILKTAPEAYELADPRATQRVPVTPATAATLSPFAISFYTPMPERRLGAWDLIKFGVQNCHADLRTIALMGVLIGLLGMVTPYFAGQIFDSIIPSADRSQLTQFAIGLFAAALATFAFELTRSIAVLRLTGKMDYSVQAGVWDRLLNLPSQFFRDYTAGDLTDRALGVEQIRQAISQSGTQGIVGAISALITGVFLFFFNAKMAWTAIVLVAVSVLLPFCINLLQLRNQRQMFRIRGLITGLVLQLINGVAKIRVSGAEDSAFREWTRKFSTQKRLAFRVGFLANIVQVFGR
;
A
#
# COMPACT_ATOMS: atom_id res chain seq x y z
N MET A 1 -37.54 -22.35 13.54
CA MET A 1 -37.02 -21.01 13.88
C MET A 1 -37.51 -19.88 12.97
N PRO A 2 -37.54 -19.96 11.62
CA PRO A 2 -37.96 -18.82 10.79
C PRO A 2 -39.44 -18.43 10.94
N ALA A 3 -40.34 -19.37 11.26
CA ALA A 3 -41.77 -19.09 11.46
C ALA A 3 -42.09 -18.25 12.72
N VAL A 4 -41.27 -18.36 13.77
CA VAL A 4 -41.43 -17.60 15.03
C VAL A 4 -40.87 -16.17 14.86
N THR A 5 -39.81 -16.00 14.08
CA THR A 5 -39.26 -14.68 13.75
C THR A 5 -40.23 -13.86 12.89
N SER A 6 -40.98 -14.51 11.99
CA SER A 6 -42.05 -13.83 11.24
C SER A 6 -43.26 -13.49 12.11
N SER A 7 -43.61 -14.29 13.12
CA SER A 7 -44.77 -14.01 13.98
C SER A 7 -44.54 -12.83 14.92
N ILE A 8 -43.34 -12.72 15.52
CA ILE A 8 -42.99 -11.57 16.38
C ILE A 8 -42.89 -10.26 15.60
N ASN A 9 -42.34 -10.28 14.38
CA ASN A 9 -42.26 -9.07 13.55
C ASN A 9 -43.66 -8.54 13.24
N ASN A 10 -44.59 -9.43 12.88
CA ASN A 10 -45.99 -9.05 12.65
C ASN A 10 -46.66 -8.51 13.93
N ALA A 11 -46.40 -9.12 15.09
CA ALA A 11 -46.94 -8.65 16.36
C ALA A 11 -46.41 -7.24 16.73
N LEU A 12 -45.13 -6.97 16.50
CA LEU A 12 -44.53 -5.65 16.70
C LEU A 12 -45.11 -4.61 15.74
N VAL A 13 -45.26 -4.95 14.45
CA VAL A 13 -45.89 -4.06 13.45
C VAL A 13 -47.35 -3.73 13.82
N GLN A 14 -48.10 -4.71 14.33
CA GLN A 14 -49.50 -4.50 14.77
C GLN A 14 -49.61 -3.67 16.05
N ALA A 15 -48.64 -3.79 16.97
CA ALA A 15 -48.66 -3.07 18.24
C ALA A 15 -48.13 -1.62 18.13
N GLY A 16 -47.47 -1.26 17.03
CA GLY A 16 -46.83 0.04 16.85
C GLY A 16 -47.41 0.89 15.73
N GLN A 17 -46.84 2.09 15.57
CA GLN A 17 -47.13 3.00 14.47
C GLN A 17 -45.98 3.00 13.46
N LEU A 18 -46.30 2.75 12.19
CA LEU A 18 -45.32 2.75 11.11
C LEU A 18 -44.87 4.18 10.79
N GLN A 19 -43.56 4.40 10.84
CA GLN A 19 -42.89 5.64 10.50
C GLN A 19 -41.91 5.38 9.35
N VAL A 20 -42.24 5.92 8.17
CA VAL A 20 -41.35 5.86 7.00
C VAL A 20 -40.36 7.02 7.07
N LEU A 21 -39.06 6.71 7.11
CA LEU A 21 -38.02 7.73 7.17
C LEU A 21 -37.69 8.27 5.77
N ARG A 22 -37.70 9.59 5.64
CA ARG A 22 -37.20 10.28 4.44
C ARG A 22 -35.68 10.43 4.49
N LEU A 23 -35.05 10.63 3.33
CA LEU A 23 -33.61 10.89 3.22
C LEU A 23 -33.21 12.08 4.13
N ASN A 24 -32.18 11.89 4.97
CA ASN A 24 -31.69 12.87 5.97
C ASN A 24 -32.67 13.25 7.08
N GLN A 25 -33.80 12.55 7.24
CA GLN A 25 -34.64 12.74 8.42
C GLN A 25 -33.95 12.09 9.63
N SER A 26 -33.63 12.92 10.62
CA SER A 26 -32.96 12.48 11.84
C SER A 26 -33.74 12.93 13.08
N PHE A 27 -33.81 12.08 14.09
CA PHE A 27 -34.39 12.42 15.39
C PHE A 27 -33.54 11.84 16.52
N VAL A 28 -33.64 12.45 17.69
CA VAL A 28 -32.92 12.02 18.89
C VAL A 28 -33.60 10.77 19.44
N ILE A 29 -32.81 9.78 19.86
CA ILE A 29 -33.30 8.52 20.46
C ILE A 29 -33.71 8.80 21.93
N GLU A 30 -34.70 9.67 22.11
CA GLU A 30 -35.10 10.21 23.40
C GLU A 30 -36.38 9.57 23.95
N GLY A 31 -36.43 9.47 25.27
CA GLY A 31 -37.58 9.02 26.04
C GLY A 31 -37.50 7.53 26.29
N SER A 32 -37.32 7.15 27.55
CA SER A 32 -37.31 5.75 27.97
C SER A 32 -38.54 4.98 27.47
N GLU A 33 -39.69 5.65 27.40
CA GLU A 33 -40.96 5.03 27.00
C GLU A 33 -41.05 4.66 25.52
N ASN A 34 -40.13 5.13 24.67
CA ASN A 34 -40.15 4.87 23.24
C ASN A 34 -39.27 3.67 22.85
N VAL A 35 -39.77 2.89 21.90
CA VAL A 35 -39.05 1.77 21.28
C VAL A 35 -39.24 1.84 19.78
N TRP A 36 -38.20 1.63 19.00
CA TRP A 36 -38.28 1.55 17.54
C TRP A 36 -37.80 0.19 17.06
N PHE A 37 -38.58 -0.43 16.18
CA PHE A 37 -38.22 -1.67 15.50
C PHE A 37 -37.97 -1.39 14.01
N ILE A 38 -36.86 -1.87 13.47
CA ILE A 38 -36.53 -1.68 12.05
C ILE A 38 -37.22 -2.79 11.24
N GLU A 39 -38.31 -2.45 10.55
CA GLU A 39 -39.03 -3.42 9.72
C GLU A 39 -38.29 -3.69 8.41
N THR A 40 -37.89 -2.63 7.72
CA THR A 40 -37.12 -2.71 6.47
C THR A 40 -36.06 -1.61 6.39
N GLY A 41 -34.98 -1.87 5.66
CA GLY A 41 -33.90 -0.91 5.44
C GLY A 41 -32.78 -0.94 6.48
N ARG A 42 -32.07 0.19 6.61
CA ARG A 42 -30.88 0.35 7.45
C ARG A 42 -30.86 1.73 8.09
N VAL A 43 -30.45 1.77 9.35
CA VAL A 43 -30.40 2.98 10.16
C VAL A 43 -28.99 3.18 10.70
N GLU A 44 -28.55 4.43 10.75
CA GLU A 44 -27.28 4.85 11.30
C GLU A 44 -27.50 5.66 12.58
N ILE A 45 -26.72 5.37 13.61
CA ILE A 45 -26.74 6.10 14.88
C ILE A 45 -25.45 6.91 14.99
N PHE A 46 -25.60 8.20 15.27
CA PHE A 46 -24.51 9.14 15.45
C PHE A 46 -24.53 9.74 16.86
N THR A 47 -23.36 10.04 17.40
CA THR A 47 -23.22 10.84 18.62
C THR A 47 -22.94 12.29 18.26
N VAL A 48 -23.75 13.21 18.77
CA VAL A 48 -23.74 14.65 18.45
C VAL A 48 -23.73 15.45 19.75
N GLN A 49 -23.12 16.64 19.76
CA GLN A 49 -23.15 17.53 20.91
C GLN A 49 -24.52 18.20 21.02
N LEU A 50 -25.00 18.47 22.23
CA LEU A 50 -26.20 19.23 22.51
C LEU A 50 -25.79 20.68 22.85
N GLU A 51 -26.37 21.65 22.15
CA GLU A 51 -26.31 23.07 22.51
C GLU A 51 -27.76 23.54 22.72
N ASP A 52 -28.06 24.14 23.88
CA ASP A 52 -29.41 24.61 24.25
C ASP A 52 -30.55 23.55 24.11
N GLY A 53 -30.22 22.27 24.28
CA GLY A 53 -31.17 21.16 24.19
C GLY A 53 -31.38 20.61 22.78
N GLU A 54 -30.73 21.17 21.76
CA GLU A 54 -30.81 20.71 20.37
C GLU A 54 -29.45 20.14 19.89
N PRO A 55 -29.43 19.12 19.01
CA PRO A 55 -28.20 18.54 18.50
C PRO A 55 -27.48 19.51 17.57
N ALA A 56 -26.36 20.07 18.05
CA ALA A 56 -25.51 21.01 17.35
C ALA A 56 -24.08 20.46 17.19
N GLY A 57 -23.45 20.73 16.05
CA GLY A 57 -22.06 20.35 15.81
C GLY A 57 -21.84 19.04 15.03
N PRO A 58 -20.58 18.56 14.97
CA PRO A 58 -20.19 17.47 14.07
C PRO A 58 -20.74 16.11 14.52
N ARG A 59 -21.39 15.40 13.60
CA ARG A 59 -21.90 14.04 13.83
C ARG A 59 -20.75 13.03 13.80
N SER A 60 -20.57 12.30 14.89
CA SER A 60 -19.62 11.17 14.93
C SER A 60 -20.39 9.88 14.76
N HIS A 61 -20.01 9.05 13.78
CA HIS A 61 -20.64 7.75 13.59
C HIS A 61 -20.41 6.86 14.81
N PHE A 62 -21.47 6.24 15.32
CA PHE A 62 -21.40 5.33 16.46
C PHE A 62 -21.62 3.89 16.03
N LEU A 63 -22.80 3.57 15.50
CA LEU A 63 -23.14 2.22 15.04
C LEU A 63 -24.18 2.21 13.91
N SER A 64 -24.26 1.09 13.20
CA SER A 64 -25.19 0.85 12.08
C SER A 64 -26.10 -0.34 12.39
N LEU A 65 -27.39 -0.21 12.14
CA LEU A 65 -28.41 -1.22 12.39
C LEU A 65 -29.18 -1.60 11.12
N GLU A 66 -29.44 -2.89 10.94
CA GLU A 66 -30.20 -3.43 9.81
C GLU A 66 -31.61 -3.86 10.23
N ALA A 67 -32.46 -4.19 9.26
CA ALA A 67 -33.80 -4.74 9.47
C ALA A 67 -33.80 -5.91 10.47
N GLY A 68 -34.83 -5.97 11.31
CA GLY A 68 -34.95 -6.92 12.41
C GLY A 68 -34.17 -6.53 13.67
N SER A 69 -33.75 -5.27 13.81
CA SER A 69 -33.09 -4.76 15.01
C SER A 69 -34.02 -3.87 15.83
N LEU A 70 -33.82 -3.86 17.15
CA LEU A 70 -34.58 -3.07 18.10
C LEU A 70 -33.73 -1.90 18.60
N ILE A 71 -34.34 -0.73 18.76
CA ILE A 71 -33.74 0.48 19.28
C ILE A 71 -34.57 0.90 20.49
N LEU A 72 -33.96 0.92 21.67
CA LEU A 72 -34.64 1.31 22.91
C LEU A 72 -34.29 2.78 23.21
N GLY A 73 -35.32 3.58 23.48
CA GLY A 73 -35.18 4.99 23.84
C GLY A 73 -34.36 5.18 25.11
N MET A 74 -33.46 6.16 25.06
CA MET A 74 -32.56 6.51 26.15
C MET A 74 -32.97 7.85 26.77
N ASN A 75 -32.61 8.06 28.03
CA ASN A 75 -32.84 9.33 28.71
C ASN A 75 -31.51 10.09 28.83
N PHE A 76 -31.48 11.32 28.32
CA PHE A 76 -30.30 12.18 28.33
C PHE A 76 -30.40 13.30 29.38
N ALA A 77 -31.54 13.45 30.08
CA ALA A 77 -31.85 14.62 30.91
C ALA A 77 -30.96 14.80 32.15
N LYS A 78 -30.27 13.75 32.61
CA LYS A 78 -29.33 13.82 33.75
C LYS A 78 -27.87 14.05 33.34
N GLN A 79 -27.59 14.16 32.04
CA GLN A 79 -26.22 14.23 31.55
C GLN A 79 -25.73 15.68 31.61
N GLU A 80 -24.83 16.00 32.56
CA GLU A 80 -24.18 17.32 32.69
C GLU A 80 -23.33 17.73 31.46
N HIS A 81 -23.21 16.87 30.45
CA HIS A 81 -22.09 16.88 29.51
C HIS A 81 -22.46 16.97 28.01
N GLY A 82 -23.73 17.23 27.69
CA GLY A 82 -24.11 17.80 26.38
C GLY A 82 -23.81 16.95 25.15
N TYR A 83 -24.09 15.65 25.14
CA TYR A 83 -24.12 14.82 23.92
C TYR A 83 -25.39 13.97 23.85
N CYS A 84 -25.86 13.67 22.64
CA CYS A 84 -27.02 12.81 22.39
C CYS A 84 -26.77 11.80 21.27
N PHE A 85 -27.62 10.77 21.21
CA PHE A 85 -27.65 9.80 20.11
C PHE A 85 -28.72 10.19 19.08
N LEU A 86 -28.27 10.44 17.86
CA LEU A 86 -29.09 10.83 16.73
C LEU A 86 -29.26 9.66 15.77
N LEU A 87 -30.50 9.28 15.52
CA LEU A 87 -30.87 8.25 14.55
C LEU A 87 -31.06 8.88 13.17
N THR A 88 -30.47 8.31 12.13
CA THR A 88 -30.68 8.72 10.72
C THR A 88 -30.98 7.50 9.85
N GLY A 89 -32.10 7.51 9.12
CA GLY A 89 -32.47 6.42 8.22
C GLY A 89 -31.87 6.57 6.81
N HIS A 90 -31.57 5.44 6.16
CA HIS A 90 -31.34 5.39 4.71
C HIS A 90 -32.67 5.44 3.94
N GLU A 91 -32.62 5.79 2.65
CA GLU A 91 -33.82 5.88 1.80
C GLU A 91 -34.63 4.58 1.81
N GLY A 92 -35.93 4.68 2.07
CA GLY A 92 -36.83 3.53 2.13
C GLY A 92 -36.80 2.75 3.44
N SER A 93 -36.10 3.24 4.48
CA SER A 93 -36.12 2.60 5.79
C SER A 93 -37.44 2.84 6.51
N GLN A 94 -38.02 1.77 7.05
CA GLN A 94 -39.29 1.79 7.77
C GLN A 94 -39.06 1.39 9.22
N LEU A 95 -39.46 2.27 10.13
CA LEU A 95 -39.42 2.05 11.57
C LEU A 95 -40.83 1.85 12.08
N VAL A 96 -41.01 0.93 13.02
CA VAL A 96 -42.24 0.82 13.80
C VAL A 96 -41.96 1.39 15.19
N GLN A 97 -42.64 2.48 15.55
CA GLN A 97 -42.55 3.06 16.89
C GLN A 97 -43.58 2.39 17.82
N LEU A 98 -43.10 1.86 18.94
CA LEU A 98 -43.90 1.22 19.99
C LEU A 98 -43.67 1.94 21.33
N ARG A 99 -44.61 1.76 22.28
CA ARG A 99 -44.36 2.10 23.69
C ARG A 99 -43.66 0.94 24.39
N ARG A 100 -42.81 1.27 25.37
CA ARG A 100 -42.11 0.28 26.23
C ARG A 100 -43.09 -0.66 26.93
N ASP A 101 -44.27 -0.16 27.32
CA ASP A 101 -45.31 -0.98 27.94
C ASP A 101 -45.87 -2.07 27.03
N ASP A 102 -45.94 -1.82 25.72
CA ASP A 102 -46.39 -2.80 24.74
C ASP A 102 -45.34 -3.90 24.56
N LEU A 103 -44.06 -3.52 24.48
CA LEU A 103 -42.94 -4.46 24.48
C LEU A 103 -42.92 -5.30 25.78
N ARG A 104 -43.19 -4.68 26.95
CA ARG A 104 -43.27 -5.36 28.24
C ARG A 104 -44.44 -6.35 28.31
N ARG A 105 -45.57 -6.04 27.66
CA ARG A 105 -46.72 -6.94 27.57
C ARG A 105 -46.38 -8.16 26.73
N LEU A 106 -45.86 -7.95 25.52
CA LEU A 106 -45.44 -9.03 24.62
C LEU A 106 -44.33 -9.90 25.24
N ALA A 107 -43.41 -9.30 26.01
CA ALA A 107 -42.35 -10.03 26.70
C ALA A 107 -42.86 -11.02 27.78
N LYS A 108 -44.07 -10.83 28.31
CA LYS A 108 -44.70 -11.75 29.28
C LYS A 108 -45.36 -12.95 28.61
N GLU A 109 -45.64 -12.86 27.31
CA GLU A 109 -46.25 -13.94 26.55
C GLU A 109 -45.19 -15.00 26.23
N HIS A 110 -45.45 -16.25 26.63
CA HIS A 110 -44.47 -17.34 26.51
C HIS A 110 -44.03 -17.58 25.06
N GLU A 111 -44.90 -17.29 24.09
CA GLU A 111 -44.63 -17.41 22.65
C GLU A 111 -43.54 -16.43 22.17
N TYR A 112 -43.55 -15.19 22.70
CA TYR A 112 -42.71 -14.09 22.23
C TYR A 112 -41.51 -13.77 23.13
N ALA A 113 -41.53 -14.23 24.39
CA ALA A 113 -40.51 -13.92 25.40
C ALA A 113 -39.06 -14.21 24.94
N SER A 114 -38.84 -15.34 24.25
CA SER A 114 -37.52 -15.71 23.74
C SER A 114 -37.06 -14.80 22.60
N ALA A 115 -37.94 -14.49 21.65
CA ALA A 115 -37.62 -13.63 20.51
C ALA A 115 -37.33 -12.19 20.95
N ILE A 116 -38.13 -11.64 21.88
CA ILE A 116 -37.89 -10.30 22.44
C ILE A 116 -36.57 -10.26 23.21
N SER A 117 -36.25 -11.30 23.98
CA SER A 117 -34.98 -11.39 24.69
C SER A 117 -33.79 -11.35 23.73
N GLN A 118 -33.88 -12.02 22.58
CA GLN A 118 -32.83 -11.98 21.55
C GLN A 118 -32.69 -10.61 20.88
N LEU A 119 -33.79 -9.91 20.63
CA LEU A 119 -33.77 -8.55 20.09
C LEU A 119 -33.11 -7.56 21.07
N ILE A 120 -33.41 -7.68 22.37
CA ILE A 120 -32.78 -6.88 23.41
C ILE A 120 -31.28 -7.22 23.53
N ASP A 121 -30.91 -8.50 23.51
CA ASP A 121 -29.51 -8.92 23.56
C ASP A 121 -28.70 -8.39 22.38
N LYS A 122 -29.28 -8.39 21.18
CA LYS A 122 -28.65 -7.84 19.97
C LYS A 122 -28.36 -6.35 20.14
N TRP A 123 -29.36 -5.57 20.57
CA TRP A 123 -29.21 -4.14 20.83
C TRP A 123 -28.12 -3.84 21.88
N LEU A 124 -28.16 -4.54 23.01
CA LEU A 124 -27.18 -4.40 24.08
C LEU A 124 -25.76 -4.78 23.62
N GLY A 125 -25.64 -5.83 22.80
CA GLY A 125 -24.38 -6.27 22.21
C GLY A 125 -23.78 -5.23 21.26
N GLU A 126 -24.58 -4.66 20.36
CA GLU A 126 -24.14 -3.66 19.38
C GLU A 126 -23.70 -2.34 20.05
N LEU A 127 -24.43 -1.89 21.07
CA LEU A 127 -24.04 -0.75 21.90
C LEU A 127 -22.70 -1.01 22.60
N SER A 128 -22.58 -2.15 23.29
CA SER A 128 -21.40 -2.54 24.04
C SER A 128 -20.15 -2.66 23.17
N ALA A 129 -20.27 -3.28 22.00
CA ALA A 129 -19.18 -3.44 21.04
C ALA A 129 -18.72 -2.11 20.45
N SER A 130 -19.64 -1.15 20.31
CA SER A 130 -19.33 0.18 19.77
C SER A 130 -18.52 1.01 20.75
N VAL A 131 -18.87 1.00 22.04
CA VAL A 131 -18.13 1.74 23.08
C VAL A 131 -16.75 1.15 23.34
N SER A 132 -16.56 -0.17 23.28
CA SER A 132 -15.26 -0.81 23.54
C SER A 132 -14.37 -0.98 22.30
N ARG A 133 -14.75 -0.37 21.16
CA ARG A 133 -14.06 -0.50 19.87
C ARG A 133 -12.60 -0.07 19.93
N ASP A 134 -12.31 1.02 20.64
CA ASP A 134 -10.97 1.61 20.74
C ASP A 134 -10.10 0.97 21.84
N VAL A 135 -10.69 0.13 22.72
CA VAL A 135 -10.01 -0.52 23.84
C VAL A 135 -9.61 -1.96 23.49
N ARG A 136 -8.98 -2.14 22.33
CA ARG A 136 -8.52 -3.45 21.84
C ARG A 136 -6.98 -3.59 21.98
N PRO A 137 -6.47 -4.69 22.55
CA PRO A 137 -7.19 -5.89 23.01
C PRO A 137 -7.95 -5.65 24.32
N LEU A 138 -9.11 -6.32 24.46
CA LEU A 138 -9.89 -6.31 25.71
C LEU A 138 -9.06 -6.88 26.88
N PRO A 139 -9.25 -6.39 28.11
CA PRO A 139 -8.56 -6.93 29.27
C PRO A 139 -8.90 -8.41 29.48
N LYS A 140 -7.93 -9.15 30.00
CA LYS A 140 -8.10 -10.57 30.31
C LYS A 140 -9.06 -10.69 31.50
N ALA A 141 -10.15 -11.42 31.34
CA ALA A 141 -11.07 -11.70 32.43
C ALA A 141 -10.46 -12.74 33.37
N ASP A 142 -10.47 -12.42 34.66
CA ASP A 142 -10.14 -13.35 35.74
C ASP A 142 -11.30 -14.32 35.98
N GLU A 143 -12.54 -13.81 35.90
CA GLU A 143 -13.76 -14.59 36.11
C GLU A 143 -14.69 -14.52 34.90
N ILE A 144 -15.30 -15.68 34.56
CA ILE A 144 -16.25 -15.78 33.46
C ILE A 144 -17.67 -15.82 34.01
N LEU A 145 -18.46 -14.82 33.66
CA LEU A 145 -19.86 -14.73 34.07
C LEU A 145 -20.72 -15.72 33.27
N VAL A 146 -21.53 -16.50 33.98
CA VAL A 146 -22.46 -17.48 33.41
C VAL A 146 -23.83 -17.29 34.04
N SER A 147 -24.86 -17.14 33.21
CA SER A 147 -26.25 -17.03 33.66
C SER A 147 -26.64 -18.18 34.60
N GLY A 148 -27.38 -17.85 35.66
CA GLY A 148 -27.87 -18.79 36.68
C GLY A 148 -26.87 -19.13 37.78
N LYS A 149 -25.69 -18.51 37.79
CA LYS A 149 -24.65 -18.72 38.82
C LYS A 149 -24.40 -17.46 39.64
N GLN A 150 -23.96 -17.67 40.88
CA GLN A 150 -23.34 -16.63 41.69
C GLN A 150 -21.82 -16.68 41.53
N VAL A 151 -21.18 -15.51 41.47
CA VAL A 151 -19.73 -15.36 41.28
C VAL A 151 -19.20 -14.40 42.35
N LEU A 152 -18.16 -14.82 43.06
CA LEU A 152 -17.41 -13.94 43.96
C LEU A 152 -16.27 -13.31 43.18
N LEU A 153 -16.31 -12.00 43.00
CA LEU A 153 -15.28 -11.24 42.30
C LEU A 153 -14.43 -10.48 43.33
N LEU A 154 -13.16 -10.88 43.47
CA LEU A 154 -12.25 -10.25 44.43
C LEU A 154 -11.83 -8.86 43.98
N ARG A 155 -11.41 -8.00 44.92
CA ARG A 155 -10.89 -6.66 44.66
C ARG A 155 -9.83 -6.63 43.54
N GLY A 156 -10.00 -5.73 42.58
CA GLY A 156 -9.10 -5.53 41.43
C GLY A 156 -9.20 -6.61 40.34
N LYS A 157 -10.14 -7.56 40.45
CA LYS A 157 -10.38 -8.60 39.45
C LYS A 157 -11.42 -8.17 38.42
N ILE A 158 -11.27 -8.71 37.22
CA ILE A 158 -12.12 -8.40 36.08
C ILE A 158 -13.03 -9.57 35.76
N ALA A 159 -14.33 -9.31 35.62
CA ALA A 159 -15.31 -10.29 35.18
C ALA A 159 -16.00 -9.88 33.89
N ARG A 160 -16.23 -10.85 32.99
CA ARG A 160 -17.02 -10.65 31.78
C ARG A 160 -17.70 -11.95 31.33
N PRO A 161 -18.80 -11.89 30.56
CA PRO A 161 -19.38 -13.08 29.96
C PRO A 161 -18.56 -13.55 28.75
N ARG A 162 -18.56 -14.86 28.50
CA ARG A 162 -17.87 -15.43 27.32
C ARG A 162 -18.71 -15.35 26.05
N ARG A 163 -20.04 -15.50 26.16
CA ARG A 163 -21.02 -15.50 25.07
C ARG A 163 -22.36 -14.97 25.57
N GLY A 164 -23.04 -14.21 24.71
CA GLY A 164 -24.36 -13.65 25.01
C GLY A 164 -24.31 -12.54 26.08
N VAL A 165 -25.47 -11.94 26.33
CA VAL A 165 -25.63 -10.94 27.38
C VAL A 165 -25.95 -11.65 28.70
N VAL A 166 -25.30 -11.22 29.78
CA VAL A 166 -25.55 -11.69 31.15
C VAL A 166 -25.94 -10.49 32.00
N TRP A 167 -27.07 -10.58 32.68
CA TRP A 167 -27.53 -9.56 33.61
C TRP A 167 -26.95 -9.85 34.98
N ILE A 168 -26.28 -8.87 35.57
CA ILE A 168 -25.65 -8.99 36.88
C ILE A 168 -26.41 -8.17 37.92
N GLN A 169 -26.59 -8.78 39.09
CA GLN A 169 -26.99 -8.09 40.30
C GLN A 169 -25.82 -8.15 41.28
N VAL A 170 -25.35 -7.00 41.76
CA VAL A 170 -24.34 -6.97 42.82
C VAL A 170 -25.09 -7.08 44.15
N LEU A 171 -24.83 -8.14 44.91
CA LEU A 171 -25.45 -8.36 46.22
C LEU A 171 -24.66 -7.63 47.33
N ARG A 172 -23.37 -7.40 47.11
CA ARG A 172 -22.46 -6.73 48.04
C ARG A 172 -21.30 -6.09 47.29
N GLY A 173 -20.89 -4.89 47.71
CA GLY A 173 -19.72 -4.16 47.22
C GLY A 173 -20.01 -3.25 46.01
N GLU A 174 -18.96 -2.61 45.48
CA GLU A 174 -19.03 -1.66 44.36
C GLU A 174 -18.18 -2.13 43.17
N ALA A 175 -18.70 -1.95 41.96
CA ALA A 175 -18.05 -2.37 40.72
C ALA A 175 -17.91 -1.18 39.75
N LEU A 176 -16.81 -1.16 39.01
CA LEU A 176 -16.58 -0.23 37.92
C LEU A 176 -17.01 -0.86 36.59
N PHE A 177 -17.78 -0.16 35.79
CA PHE A 177 -18.10 -0.57 34.42
C PHE A 177 -17.01 -0.06 33.45
N LEU A 178 -16.47 -0.97 32.63
CA LEU A 178 -15.31 -0.71 31.74
C LEU A 178 -14.07 -0.14 32.47
N GLY A 179 -14.00 -0.29 33.80
CA GLY A 179 -12.97 0.33 34.63
C GLY A 179 -13.04 1.87 34.69
N MET A 180 -14.11 2.49 34.18
CA MET A 180 -14.23 3.95 34.07
C MET A 180 -15.26 4.54 35.01
N GLU A 181 -16.48 4.00 35.02
CA GLU A 181 -17.60 4.57 35.77
C GLU A 181 -17.98 3.69 36.96
N GLY A 182 -18.09 4.29 38.14
CA GLY A 182 -18.54 3.60 39.35
C GLY A 182 -20.03 3.30 39.29
N VAL A 183 -20.39 2.02 39.24
CA VAL A 183 -21.79 1.59 39.32
C VAL A 183 -22.04 1.07 40.73
N SER A 184 -22.61 1.92 41.58
CA SER A 184 -23.04 1.49 42.92
C SER A 184 -24.32 0.68 42.76
N LEU A 185 -24.20 -0.63 42.96
CA LEU A 185 -25.26 -1.62 42.77
C LEU A 185 -25.61 -2.30 44.11
N SER A 186 -25.52 -1.60 45.24
CA SER A 186 -25.80 -2.18 46.57
C SER A 186 -27.05 -1.59 47.23
N GLY A 187 -27.93 -2.43 47.80
CA GLY A 187 -29.19 -2.04 48.49
C GLY A 187 -30.43 -2.87 48.15
N GLU A 188 -31.55 -2.63 48.86
CA GLU A 188 -32.86 -3.21 48.51
C GLU A 188 -33.49 -2.44 47.33
N GLY A 189 -33.92 -3.16 46.28
CA GLY A 189 -34.44 -2.57 45.04
C GLY A 189 -33.40 -2.30 43.95
N VAL A 190 -32.19 -2.84 44.06
CA VAL A 190 -31.09 -2.60 43.10
C VAL A 190 -31.42 -3.08 41.67
N PRO A 191 -31.15 -2.24 40.64
CA PRO A 191 -31.29 -2.62 39.25
C PRO A 191 -30.26 -3.67 38.82
N ILE A 192 -30.63 -4.51 37.85
CA ILE A 192 -29.71 -5.48 37.24
C ILE A 192 -29.02 -4.88 36.00
N LEU A 193 -27.70 -4.97 35.89
CA LEU A 193 -26.95 -4.39 34.79
C LEU A 193 -26.62 -5.45 33.72
N PRO A 194 -26.88 -5.23 32.43
CA PRO A 194 -26.44 -6.15 31.38
C PRO A 194 -24.95 -5.98 31.08
N LEU A 195 -24.28 -7.11 30.88
CA LEU A 195 -22.92 -7.19 30.36
C LEU A 195 -22.91 -8.04 29.10
N SER A 196 -22.24 -7.56 28.05
CA SER A 196 -21.94 -8.32 26.84
C SER A 196 -20.48 -8.81 26.87
N PRO A 197 -20.07 -9.72 25.95
CA PRO A 197 -18.68 -10.17 25.86
C PRO A 197 -17.67 -9.07 25.55
N ASP A 198 -18.14 -7.92 25.05
CA ASP A 198 -17.35 -6.75 24.68
C ASP A 198 -17.21 -5.72 25.81
N THR A 199 -17.86 -5.95 26.95
CA THR A 199 -17.81 -5.12 28.16
C THR A 199 -17.37 -5.95 29.35
N TRP A 200 -16.82 -5.31 30.38
CA TRP A 200 -16.43 -5.98 31.62
C TRP A 200 -16.76 -5.12 32.82
N ILE A 201 -16.78 -5.77 33.99
CA ILE A 201 -16.76 -5.10 35.28
C ILE A 201 -15.44 -5.35 35.98
N GLU A 202 -15.00 -4.36 36.74
CA GLU A 202 -13.83 -4.44 37.61
C GLU A 202 -14.26 -4.20 39.05
N SER A 203 -13.83 -5.06 39.96
CA SER A 203 -14.22 -4.97 41.36
C SER A 203 -13.42 -3.88 42.08
N TYR A 204 -14.09 -2.88 42.66
CA TYR A 204 -13.43 -1.91 43.54
C TYR A 204 -13.17 -2.52 44.93
N ASP A 205 -14.13 -3.31 45.42
CA ASP A 205 -14.06 -4.15 46.62
C ASP A 205 -14.50 -5.59 46.31
N ASP A 206 -14.49 -6.50 47.28
CA ASP A 206 -14.95 -7.87 47.09
C ASP A 206 -16.46 -7.91 46.83
N ASN A 207 -16.84 -8.31 45.61
CA ASN A 207 -18.21 -8.27 45.13
C ASN A 207 -18.83 -9.67 45.02
N LEU A 208 -20.05 -9.83 45.54
CA LEU A 208 -20.85 -11.04 45.29
C LEU A 208 -21.88 -10.75 44.21
N LEU A 209 -21.78 -11.43 43.07
CA LEU A 209 -22.59 -11.20 41.88
C LEU A 209 -23.59 -12.34 41.69
N SER A 210 -24.84 -12.02 41.36
CA SER A 210 -25.81 -13.00 40.84
C SER A 210 -26.04 -12.75 39.35
N CYS A 211 -25.92 -13.80 38.54
CA CYS A 211 -26.01 -13.71 37.09
C CYS A 211 -27.33 -14.30 36.57
N PHE A 212 -27.97 -13.61 35.64
CA PHE A 212 -29.25 -13.99 35.04
C PHE A 212 -29.19 -13.88 33.51
N SER A 213 -30.04 -14.63 32.82
CA SER A 213 -30.26 -14.45 31.38
C SER A 213 -31.31 -13.37 31.16
N THR A 214 -31.32 -12.76 29.97
CA THR A 214 -32.34 -11.76 29.59
C THR A 214 -33.75 -12.32 29.74
N GLN A 215 -33.98 -13.56 29.29
CA GLN A 215 -35.28 -14.22 29.41
C GLN A 215 -35.71 -14.46 30.86
N ALA A 216 -34.79 -14.79 31.77
CA ALA A 216 -35.11 -14.95 33.20
C ALA A 216 -35.31 -13.60 33.92
N SER A 217 -34.77 -12.52 33.36
CA SER A 217 -34.74 -11.21 33.98
C SER A 217 -35.88 -10.30 33.55
N ILE A 218 -36.39 -10.45 32.32
CA ILE A 218 -37.34 -9.54 31.68
C ILE A 218 -38.66 -9.36 32.46
N THR A 219 -39.04 -10.33 33.29
CA THR A 219 -40.23 -10.31 34.14
C THR A 219 -40.00 -9.62 35.50
N GLN A 220 -38.75 -9.42 35.91
CA GLN A 220 -38.39 -8.75 37.15
C GLN A 220 -38.68 -7.25 37.07
N SER A 221 -39.08 -6.64 38.19
CA SER A 221 -39.32 -5.18 38.27
C SER A 221 -38.04 -4.36 38.07
N THR A 222 -36.88 -4.93 38.41
CA THR A 222 -35.56 -4.30 38.35
C THR A 222 -34.93 -4.29 36.95
N PHE A 223 -35.45 -5.07 36.00
CA PHE A 223 -34.90 -5.19 34.64
C PHE A 223 -34.92 -3.89 33.86
N TRP A 224 -36.08 -3.24 33.75
CA TRP A 224 -36.24 -2.01 32.98
C TRP A 224 -35.53 -0.82 33.61
N MET A 225 -35.43 -0.83 34.95
CA MET A 225 -34.61 0.14 35.69
C MET A 225 -33.13 -0.06 35.37
N GLY A 226 -32.66 -1.30 35.35
CA GLY A 226 -31.29 -1.63 35.01
C GLY A 226 -30.89 -1.42 33.56
N LEU A 227 -31.82 -1.61 32.62
CA LEU A 227 -31.64 -1.18 31.23
C LEU A 227 -31.43 0.33 31.13
N SER A 228 -32.22 1.11 31.87
CA SER A 228 -32.13 2.57 31.84
C SER A 228 -30.81 3.05 32.46
N LEU A 229 -30.37 2.42 33.56
CA LEU A 229 -29.05 2.64 34.15
C LEU A 229 -27.91 2.27 33.20
N PHE A 230 -28.02 1.15 32.47
CA PHE A 230 -27.03 0.76 31.47
C PHE A 230 -26.88 1.80 30.37
N HIS A 231 -27.99 2.32 29.82
CA HIS A 231 -27.93 3.38 28.82
C HIS A 231 -27.25 4.64 29.38
N GLU A 232 -27.52 5.01 30.63
CA GLU A 232 -26.88 6.15 31.29
C GLU A 232 -25.35 5.96 31.42
N VAL A 233 -24.91 4.84 31.99
CA VAL A 233 -23.49 4.51 32.15
C VAL A 233 -22.77 4.41 30.80
N LEU A 234 -23.42 3.82 29.79
CA LEU A 234 -22.86 3.68 28.46
C LEU A 234 -22.67 5.04 27.77
N CYS A 235 -23.63 5.96 27.92
CA CYS A 235 -23.51 7.33 27.42
C CYS A 235 -22.30 8.05 28.07
N GLN A 236 -22.12 7.91 29.39
CA GLN A 236 -20.99 8.50 30.10
C GLN A 236 -19.65 7.93 29.61
N CYS A 237 -19.57 6.61 29.39
CA CYS A 237 -18.36 5.97 28.87
C CYS A 237 -17.98 6.47 27.47
N GLU A 238 -18.94 6.55 26.55
CA GLU A 238 -18.71 7.08 25.19
C GLU A 238 -18.26 8.54 25.22
N PHE A 239 -18.81 9.33 26.14
CA PHE A 239 -18.40 10.72 26.33
C PHE A 239 -16.95 10.85 26.82
N ILE A 240 -16.55 10.04 27.81
CA ILE A 240 -15.16 9.99 28.29
C ILE A 240 -14.22 9.61 27.15
N ASN A 241 -14.57 8.59 26.36
CA ASN A 241 -13.78 8.16 25.20
C ASN A 241 -13.58 9.29 24.17
N LYS A 242 -14.62 10.07 23.88
CA LYS A 242 -14.51 11.22 22.97
C LYS A 242 -13.56 12.29 23.48
N LYS A 243 -13.65 12.64 24.78
CA LYS A 243 -12.74 13.63 25.38
C LYS A 243 -11.29 13.16 25.35
N LEU A 244 -11.04 11.89 25.68
CA LEU A 244 -9.70 11.29 25.60
C LEU A 244 -9.14 11.35 24.17
N ARG A 245 -9.95 11.06 23.15
CA ARG A 245 -9.53 11.14 21.75
C ARG A 245 -9.09 12.56 21.34
N ILE A 246 -9.78 13.60 21.83
CA ILE A 246 -9.38 15.00 21.58
C ILE A 246 -8.01 15.29 22.21
N VAL A 247 -7.76 14.81 23.43
CA VAL A 247 -6.48 14.97 24.12
C VAL A 247 -5.36 14.25 23.38
N ASP A 248 -5.60 13.03 22.90
CA ASP A 248 -4.61 12.26 22.13
C ASP A 248 -4.27 12.92 20.79
N ASP A 249 -5.28 13.42 20.07
CA ASP A 249 -5.06 14.18 18.84
C ASP A 249 -4.27 15.48 19.12
N PHE A 250 -4.56 16.17 20.24
CA PHE A 250 -3.79 17.34 20.67
C PHE A 250 -2.34 16.99 21.00
N ASN A 251 -2.09 15.90 21.73
CA ASN A 251 -0.75 15.40 22.03
C ASN A 251 0.02 15.04 20.75
N ARG A 252 -0.66 14.43 19.77
CA ARG A 252 -0.09 14.13 18.45
C ARG A 252 0.32 15.40 17.70
N LEU A 253 -0.53 16.43 17.73
CA LEU A 253 -0.23 17.73 17.13
C LEU A 253 0.95 18.42 17.81
N ARG A 254 0.99 18.42 19.15
CA ARG A 254 2.09 18.99 19.94
C ARG A 254 3.42 18.28 19.69
N ALA A 255 3.41 16.95 19.56
CA ALA A 255 4.61 16.18 19.20
C ALA A 255 5.13 16.55 17.79
N ARG A 256 4.21 16.80 16.85
CA ARG A 256 4.55 17.25 15.49
C ARG A 256 5.13 18.67 15.50
N GLU A 257 4.58 19.57 16.29
CA GLU A 257 5.09 20.93 16.47
C GLU A 257 6.49 20.93 17.10
N ALA A 258 6.71 20.14 18.16
CA ALA A 258 8.02 19.98 18.79
C ALA A 258 9.07 19.44 17.80
N SER A 259 8.68 18.51 16.93
CA SER A 259 9.54 18.03 15.83
C SER A 259 9.84 19.15 14.80
N GLY A 260 8.83 19.96 14.46
CA GLY A 260 8.99 21.12 13.58
C GLY A 260 9.90 22.21 14.16
N LEU A 261 9.78 22.51 15.45
CA LEU A 261 10.63 23.47 16.16
C LEU A 261 12.08 23.00 16.19
N ARG A 262 12.35 21.72 16.44
CA ARG A 262 13.70 21.14 16.36
C ARG A 262 14.29 21.26 14.95
N ALA A 263 13.49 20.98 13.92
CA ALA A 263 13.92 21.15 12.52
C ALA A 263 14.22 22.62 12.18
N ARG A 264 13.44 23.57 12.73
CA ARG A 264 13.68 25.01 12.59
C ARG A 264 14.95 25.45 13.31
N ASP A 265 15.19 24.95 14.53
CA ASP A 265 16.39 25.23 15.31
C ASP A 265 17.65 24.71 14.60
N THR A 266 17.59 23.53 13.99
CA THR A 266 18.68 22.99 13.16
C THR A 266 18.91 23.88 11.92
N ALA A 267 17.86 24.31 11.23
CA ALA A 267 17.98 25.21 10.08
C ALA A 267 18.55 26.59 10.48
N LEU A 268 18.17 27.12 11.64
CA LEU A 268 18.71 28.38 12.17
C LEU A 268 20.18 28.22 12.57
N ARG A 269 20.59 27.07 13.11
CA ARG A 269 22.02 26.75 13.37
C ARG A 269 22.81 26.61 12.08
N GLU A 270 22.23 26.05 11.03
CA GLU A 270 22.87 26.02 9.71
C GLU A 270 23.09 27.43 9.16
N ILE A 271 22.09 28.32 9.27
CA ILE A 271 22.23 29.73 8.84
C ILE A 271 23.23 30.48 9.73
N ALA A 272 23.20 30.26 11.04
CA ALA A 272 24.16 30.85 11.98
C ALA A 272 25.60 30.37 11.69
N SER A 273 25.77 29.12 11.24
CA SER A 273 27.08 28.59 10.85
C SER A 273 27.69 29.28 9.62
N VAL A 274 26.87 29.95 8.80
CA VAL A 274 27.35 30.77 7.66
C VAL A 274 27.92 32.12 8.13
N LEU A 275 27.51 32.61 9.31
CA LEU A 275 27.97 33.87 9.89
C LEU A 275 29.22 33.70 10.77
N GLU A 276 29.53 32.51 11.25
CA GLU A 276 30.75 32.24 12.03
C GLU A 276 31.95 31.93 11.11
N THR A 277 32.59 32.99 10.61
CA THR A 277 33.71 32.96 9.66
C THR A 277 35.06 32.49 10.24
N ASN A 278 35.06 31.55 11.19
CA ASN A 278 36.32 31.08 11.80
C ASN A 278 36.35 29.59 12.19
N ARG A 279 35.68 28.74 11.39
CA ARG A 279 35.55 27.29 11.67
C ARG A 279 36.38 26.36 10.79
N ASP A 280 37.21 26.87 9.88
CA ASP A 280 38.01 26.01 9.00
C ASP A 280 39.00 25.10 9.75
N ARG A 281 39.44 25.48 10.96
CA ARG A 281 40.33 24.63 11.79
C ARG A 281 39.61 23.61 12.67
N ARG A 282 38.37 23.86 13.12
CA ARG A 282 37.61 22.93 13.99
C ARG A 282 36.79 21.92 13.19
N SER A 283 36.27 22.32 12.03
CA SER A 283 35.57 21.43 11.09
C SER A 283 36.50 20.38 10.49
N ALA A 284 37.74 20.77 10.13
CA ALA A 284 38.75 19.84 9.61
C ALA A 284 39.17 18.78 10.65
N ALA A 285 39.32 19.16 11.92
CA ALA A 285 39.67 18.24 13.01
C ALA A 285 38.52 17.27 13.40
N LEU A 286 37.27 17.72 13.36
CA LEU A 286 36.10 16.86 13.54
C LEU A 286 35.86 15.93 12.33
N LEU A 287 36.09 16.41 11.11
CA LEU A 287 35.98 15.61 9.88
C LEU A 287 37.06 14.52 9.80
N SER A 288 38.26 14.74 10.34
CA SER A 288 39.30 13.70 10.46
C SER A 288 38.91 12.59 11.44
N ASP A 289 38.23 12.92 12.55
CA ASP A 289 37.79 11.97 13.58
C ASP A 289 36.55 11.17 13.13
N ILE A 290 35.63 11.81 12.40
CA ILE A 290 34.43 11.19 11.80
C ILE A 290 34.80 10.25 10.64
N SER A 291 35.85 10.57 9.88
CA SER A 291 36.31 9.75 8.75
C SER A 291 36.94 8.42 9.17
N GLY A 292 37.35 8.28 10.43
CA GLY A 292 37.90 7.04 11.00
C GLY A 292 36.87 6.03 11.51
N ASN A 293 35.57 6.36 11.50
CA ASN A 293 34.54 5.45 11.99
C ASN A 293 34.41 4.23 11.06
N PRO A 294 34.61 2.98 11.56
CA PRO A 294 34.55 1.78 10.74
C PRO A 294 33.24 1.64 9.94
N LEU A 295 32.11 2.09 10.50
CA LEU A 295 30.81 2.04 9.82
C LEU A 295 30.76 3.00 8.63
N VAL A 296 31.31 4.21 8.77
CA VAL A 296 31.35 5.21 7.70
C VAL A 296 32.27 4.76 6.58
N ILE A 297 33.42 4.17 6.91
CA ILE A 297 34.37 3.61 5.95
C ILE A 297 33.74 2.43 5.21
N ALA A 298 33.11 1.49 5.91
CA ALA A 298 32.41 0.36 5.29
C ALA A 298 31.28 0.86 4.36
N CYS A 299 30.47 1.83 4.82
CA CYS A 299 29.44 2.45 3.99
C CYS A 299 30.03 3.15 2.75
N ARG A 300 31.19 3.80 2.88
CA ARG A 300 31.88 4.45 1.76
C ARG A 300 32.43 3.42 0.76
N MET A 301 32.98 2.30 1.22
CA MET A 301 33.43 1.22 0.35
C MET A 301 32.27 0.61 -0.45
N VAL A 302 31.17 0.26 0.23
CA VAL A 302 29.95 -0.24 -0.42
C VAL A 302 29.33 0.83 -1.33
N GLY A 303 29.37 2.09 -0.89
CA GLY A 303 28.92 3.26 -1.63
C GLY A 303 29.72 3.47 -2.90
N GLU A 304 31.05 3.44 -2.87
CA GLU A 304 31.92 3.57 -4.05
C GLU A 304 31.68 2.44 -5.05
N ALA A 305 31.57 1.19 -4.58
CA ALA A 305 31.23 0.05 -5.42
C ALA A 305 29.83 0.18 -6.06
N SER A 306 28.89 0.79 -5.34
CA SER A 306 27.53 1.09 -5.82
C SER A 306 27.40 2.46 -6.49
N ARG A 307 28.50 3.22 -6.60
CA ARG A 307 28.59 4.64 -7.02
C ARG A 307 27.58 5.59 -6.32
N ILE A 308 27.35 5.36 -5.03
CA ILE A 308 26.54 6.20 -4.15
C ILE A 308 27.48 7.19 -3.42
N PRO A 309 27.30 8.51 -3.60
CA PRO A 309 28.08 9.49 -2.84
C PRO A 309 27.61 9.50 -1.39
N ILE A 310 28.39 8.89 -0.50
CA ILE A 310 28.09 8.85 0.94
C ILE A 310 28.39 10.21 1.58
N LYS A 311 27.35 10.88 2.07
CA LYS A 311 27.41 12.10 2.87
C LYS A 311 27.26 11.76 4.34
N VAL A 312 28.15 12.29 5.17
CA VAL A 312 28.10 12.06 6.61
C VAL A 312 27.36 13.21 7.29
N PRO A 313 26.28 12.94 8.05
CA PRO A 313 25.59 13.98 8.79
C PRO A 313 26.45 14.52 9.94
N PRO A 314 26.41 15.83 10.24
CA PRO A 314 27.19 16.43 11.32
C PRO A 314 26.81 15.89 12.71
N ASP A 315 25.55 15.47 12.90
CA ASP A 315 25.03 14.97 14.19
C ASP A 315 25.10 13.44 14.34
N LEU A 316 25.93 12.73 13.53
CA LEU A 316 25.95 11.26 13.47
C LEU A 316 26.06 10.56 14.83
N PHE A 317 26.79 11.16 15.78
CA PHE A 317 27.01 10.59 17.11
C PHE A 317 25.84 10.78 18.10
N GLN A 318 24.89 11.67 17.80
CA GLN A 318 23.72 11.95 18.66
C GLN A 318 22.50 11.10 18.29
N VAL A 319 22.55 10.38 17.17
CA VAL A 319 21.42 9.59 16.65
C VAL A 319 21.61 8.11 16.99
N SER A 320 20.57 7.46 17.54
CA SER A 320 20.60 6.04 17.91
C SER A 320 20.86 5.11 16.72
N ASP A 321 20.23 5.39 15.57
CA ASP A 321 20.46 4.65 14.32
C ASP A 321 21.39 5.43 13.39
N LYS A 322 22.68 5.10 13.47
CA LYS A 322 23.75 5.73 12.69
C LYS A 322 23.63 5.42 11.20
N LEU A 323 23.20 4.21 10.83
CA LEU A 323 23.05 3.84 9.43
C LEU A 323 21.87 4.56 8.78
N ALA A 324 20.73 4.65 9.48
CA ALA A 324 19.58 5.42 9.00
C ALA A 324 19.94 6.91 8.83
N ALA A 325 20.76 7.46 9.73
CA ALA A 325 21.25 8.83 9.62
C ALA A 325 22.12 9.04 8.38
N ILE A 326 23.07 8.14 8.10
CA ILE A 326 23.92 8.16 6.90
C ILE A 326 23.06 8.01 5.63
N ALA A 327 22.12 7.07 5.63
CA ALA A 327 21.21 6.82 4.51
C ALA A 327 20.33 8.04 4.22
N LYS A 328 19.81 8.71 5.25
CA LYS A 328 19.01 9.93 5.11
C LYS A 328 19.84 11.11 4.59
N ALA A 329 21.05 11.32 5.12
CA ALA A 329 21.94 12.39 4.68
C ALA A 329 22.44 12.19 3.24
N SER A 330 22.70 10.93 2.87
CA SER A 330 23.12 10.52 1.53
C SER A 330 21.95 10.28 0.57
N ARG A 331 20.71 10.34 1.06
CA ARG A 331 19.44 10.11 0.34
C ARG A 331 19.41 8.82 -0.46
N PHE A 332 19.80 7.72 0.18
CA PHE A 332 19.59 6.36 -0.36
C PHE A 332 18.73 5.53 0.59
N ARG A 333 18.09 4.50 0.05
CA ARG A 333 17.36 3.48 0.83
C ARG A 333 18.21 2.23 0.94
N TYR A 334 17.96 1.44 1.97
CA TYR A 334 18.62 0.16 2.15
C TYR A 334 17.62 -0.92 2.55
N ARG A 335 17.98 -2.18 2.35
CA ARG A 335 17.23 -3.34 2.79
C ARG A 335 18.14 -4.35 3.48
N THR A 336 17.55 -5.17 4.34
CA THR A 336 18.24 -6.31 4.94
C THR A 336 18.10 -7.53 4.03
N VAL A 337 19.19 -8.27 3.84
CA VAL A 337 19.29 -9.48 3.02
C VAL A 337 19.79 -10.60 3.93
N ALA A 338 19.13 -11.76 3.89
CA ALA A 338 19.57 -12.94 4.62
C ALA A 338 20.65 -13.69 3.82
N LEU A 339 21.82 -13.90 4.43
CA LEU A 339 22.93 -14.65 3.89
C LEU A 339 22.73 -16.14 4.20
N ARG A 340 22.05 -16.89 3.32
CA ARG A 340 21.73 -18.32 3.51
C ARG A 340 22.46 -19.19 2.51
N GLY A 341 23.00 -20.33 2.97
CA GLY A 341 23.69 -21.29 2.11
C GLY A 341 24.91 -20.66 1.42
N GLU A 342 25.12 -21.01 0.15
CA GLU A 342 26.21 -20.51 -0.70
C GLU A 342 25.84 -19.16 -1.33
N TRP A 343 25.44 -18.20 -0.50
CA TRP A 343 24.98 -16.87 -0.95
C TRP A 343 26.05 -16.13 -1.78
N TRP A 344 27.33 -16.46 -1.59
CA TRP A 344 28.45 -15.87 -2.33
C TRP A 344 28.51 -16.31 -3.80
N GLU A 345 27.78 -17.37 -4.19
CA GLU A 345 27.64 -17.78 -5.60
C GLU A 345 26.51 -17.03 -6.31
N ILE A 346 25.67 -16.31 -5.56
CA ILE A 346 24.50 -15.60 -6.07
C ILE A 346 24.77 -14.09 -6.13
N ASP A 347 24.28 -13.44 -7.17
CA ASP A 347 24.43 -11.99 -7.36
C ASP A 347 23.49 -11.18 -6.45
N HIS A 348 24.02 -10.71 -5.31
CA HIS A 348 23.34 -9.82 -4.37
C HIS A 348 23.83 -8.37 -4.44
N GLY A 349 24.83 -8.09 -5.30
CA GLY A 349 25.50 -6.80 -5.38
C GLY A 349 26.42 -6.51 -4.18
N PRO A 350 26.96 -5.29 -4.05
CA PRO A 350 27.74 -4.89 -2.89
C PRO A 350 26.88 -4.89 -1.62
N LEU A 351 27.42 -5.44 -0.54
CA LEU A 351 26.71 -5.59 0.73
C LEU A 351 27.53 -5.00 1.88
N LEU A 352 26.84 -4.40 2.85
CA LEU A 352 27.38 -4.08 4.15
C LEU A 352 27.00 -5.22 5.10
N ALA A 353 27.97 -5.99 5.57
CA ALA A 353 27.73 -7.05 6.55
C ALA A 353 28.34 -6.67 7.91
N PHE A 354 28.05 -7.48 8.91
CA PHE A 354 28.59 -7.34 10.26
C PHE A 354 29.24 -8.65 10.67
N ARG A 355 30.37 -8.61 11.38
CA ARG A 355 30.96 -9.83 11.96
C ARG A 355 30.07 -10.38 13.08
N GLU A 356 29.95 -11.70 13.13
CA GLU A 356 29.20 -12.39 14.18
C GLU A 356 29.90 -12.21 15.54
N GLY A 357 29.14 -11.91 16.60
CA GLY A 357 29.67 -11.59 17.93
C GLY A 357 30.08 -10.12 18.09
N THR A 358 31.04 -9.63 17.31
CA THR A 358 31.61 -8.27 17.51
C THR A 358 30.79 -7.14 16.90
N HIS A 359 29.83 -7.45 16.01
CA HIS A 359 29.00 -6.46 15.29
C HIS A 359 29.82 -5.39 14.54
N GLU A 360 31.06 -5.72 14.17
CA GLU A 360 31.93 -4.82 13.42
C GLU A 360 31.49 -4.76 11.96
N PRO A 361 31.33 -3.55 11.38
CA PRO A 361 30.88 -3.39 10.00
C PRO A 361 31.99 -3.78 9.04
N VAL A 362 31.66 -4.58 8.02
CA VAL A 362 32.56 -5.01 6.95
C VAL A 362 31.88 -4.84 5.60
N ALA A 363 32.64 -4.43 4.59
CA ALA A 363 32.14 -4.27 3.24
C ALA A 363 32.40 -5.56 2.44
N ILE A 364 31.35 -6.10 1.81
CA ILE A 364 31.44 -7.22 0.89
C ILE A 364 31.33 -6.64 -0.51
N LEU A 365 32.43 -6.69 -1.25
CA LEU A 365 32.56 -6.12 -2.58
C LEU A 365 32.62 -7.23 -3.62
N LYS A 366 31.97 -7.03 -4.75
CA LYS A 366 31.94 -8.02 -5.83
C LYS A 366 33.14 -7.84 -6.75
N THR A 367 33.89 -8.92 -7.00
CA THR A 367 35.04 -8.92 -7.93
C THR A 367 34.70 -9.66 -9.23
N ALA A 368 33.91 -10.74 -9.17
CA ALA A 368 33.46 -11.52 -10.33
C ALA A 368 31.99 -11.96 -10.15
N PRO A 369 31.31 -12.50 -11.20
CA PRO A 369 29.91 -12.94 -11.10
C PRO A 369 29.60 -13.84 -9.90
N GLU A 370 30.56 -14.71 -9.53
CA GLU A 370 30.49 -15.71 -8.46
C GLU A 370 31.60 -15.51 -7.38
N ALA A 371 32.21 -14.33 -7.33
CA ALA A 371 33.30 -14.06 -6.37
C ALA A 371 33.12 -12.73 -5.65
N TYR A 372 33.18 -12.78 -4.32
CA TYR A 372 33.18 -11.63 -3.44
C TYR A 372 34.48 -11.51 -2.68
N GLU A 373 34.85 -10.28 -2.35
CA GLU A 373 35.94 -9.93 -1.45
C GLU A 373 35.37 -9.22 -0.23
N LEU A 374 35.84 -9.64 0.94
CA LEU A 374 35.61 -8.97 2.21
C LEU A 374 36.68 -7.90 2.38
N ALA A 375 36.22 -6.65 2.45
CA ALA A 375 37.03 -5.47 2.75
C ALA A 375 36.72 -5.02 4.19
N ASP A 376 37.71 -5.17 5.07
CA ASP A 376 37.62 -4.69 6.45
C ASP A 376 37.98 -3.19 6.51
N PRO A 377 37.19 -2.33 7.17
CA PRO A 377 37.52 -0.92 7.38
C PRO A 377 38.85 -0.66 8.08
N ARG A 378 39.34 -1.60 8.89
CA ARG A 378 40.57 -1.49 9.68
C ARG A 378 41.77 -2.17 9.05
N ALA A 379 41.56 -3.10 8.13
CA ALA A 379 42.64 -3.83 7.46
C ALA A 379 42.75 -3.41 5.98
N THR A 380 43.96 -3.10 5.54
CA THR A 380 44.20 -2.67 4.14
C THR A 380 44.10 -3.84 3.14
N GLN A 381 44.11 -5.09 3.61
CA GLN A 381 44.01 -6.28 2.77
C GLN A 381 42.56 -6.72 2.59
N ARG A 382 42.19 -6.99 1.33
CA ARG A 382 40.93 -7.62 0.94
C ARG A 382 41.10 -9.13 0.97
N VAL A 383 40.14 -9.84 1.55
CA VAL A 383 40.18 -11.30 1.68
C VAL A 383 39.06 -11.90 0.82
N PRO A 384 39.32 -12.91 -0.03
CA PRO A 384 38.26 -13.56 -0.79
C PRO A 384 37.24 -14.23 0.15
N VAL A 385 35.96 -14.11 -0.20
CA VAL A 385 34.88 -14.75 0.54
C VAL A 385 34.88 -16.25 0.23
N THR A 386 35.41 -17.03 1.16
CA THR A 386 35.37 -18.48 1.23
C THR A 386 34.34 -18.94 2.28
N PRO A 387 33.93 -20.23 2.29
CA PRO A 387 33.00 -20.74 3.30
C PRO A 387 33.44 -20.44 4.75
N ALA A 388 34.75 -20.51 5.01
CA ALA A 388 35.33 -20.20 6.32
C ALA A 388 35.14 -18.72 6.71
N THR A 389 35.36 -17.79 5.78
CA THR A 389 35.12 -16.36 6.04
C THR A 389 33.63 -16.02 6.09
N ALA A 390 32.79 -16.68 5.28
CA ALA A 390 31.36 -16.45 5.27
C ALA A 390 30.70 -16.87 6.59
N ALA A 391 31.21 -17.92 7.25
CA ALA A 391 30.78 -18.35 8.57
C ALA A 391 31.12 -17.36 9.71
N THR A 392 32.01 -16.38 9.48
CA THR A 392 32.33 -15.34 10.47
C THR A 392 31.40 -14.12 10.41
N LEU A 393 30.48 -14.11 9.44
CA LEU A 393 29.55 -13.00 9.20
C LEU A 393 28.20 -13.29 9.84
N SER A 394 27.54 -12.22 10.29
CA SER A 394 26.15 -12.26 10.72
C SER A 394 25.25 -12.83 9.61
N PRO A 395 24.18 -13.59 9.96
CA PRO A 395 23.21 -14.13 9.00
C PRO A 395 22.49 -13.06 8.16
N PHE A 396 22.59 -11.79 8.54
CA PHE A 396 21.95 -10.68 7.85
C PHE A 396 22.98 -9.63 7.40
N ALA A 397 22.86 -9.21 6.15
CA ALA A 397 23.61 -8.11 5.56
C ALA A 397 22.67 -7.02 5.04
N ILE A 398 23.23 -5.88 4.66
CA ILE A 398 22.50 -4.71 4.20
C ILE A 398 22.89 -4.40 2.76
N SER A 399 21.90 -4.28 1.89
CA SER A 399 22.07 -3.90 0.49
C SER A 399 21.55 -2.48 0.28
N PHE A 400 22.34 -1.65 -0.40
CA PHE A 400 21.97 -0.26 -0.70
C PHE A 400 21.26 -0.17 -2.05
N TYR A 401 20.19 0.60 -2.12
CA TYR A 401 19.57 1.00 -3.36
C TYR A 401 20.31 2.22 -3.92
N THR A 402 20.81 2.12 -5.15
CA THR A 402 21.44 3.25 -5.82
C THR A 402 20.38 4.35 -6.07
N PRO A 403 20.53 5.55 -5.48
CA PRO A 403 19.58 6.62 -5.69
C PRO A 403 19.76 7.23 -7.09
N MET A 404 18.66 7.75 -7.66
CA MET A 404 18.73 8.49 -8.92
C MET A 404 19.40 9.87 -8.73
N PRO A 405 20.21 10.35 -9.68
CA PRO A 405 20.85 11.66 -9.58
C PRO A 405 19.84 12.80 -9.40
N GLU A 406 20.13 13.75 -8.49
CA GLU A 406 19.28 14.89 -8.15
C GLU A 406 19.28 16.03 -9.19
N ARG A 407 19.19 15.66 -10.46
CA ARG A 407 19.05 16.58 -11.59
C ARG A 407 17.86 16.19 -12.46
N ARG A 408 17.51 17.05 -13.42
CA ARG A 408 16.59 16.65 -14.49
C ARG A 408 17.25 15.53 -15.28
N LEU A 409 16.59 14.37 -15.33
CA LEU A 409 17.08 13.20 -16.04
C LEU A 409 16.49 13.16 -17.44
N GLY A 410 17.34 12.93 -18.43
CA GLY A 410 16.92 12.55 -19.78
C GLY A 410 16.76 11.03 -19.90
N ALA A 411 16.20 10.57 -21.02
CA ALA A 411 16.11 9.14 -21.34
C ALA A 411 17.50 8.47 -21.35
N TRP A 412 18.53 9.18 -21.84
CA TRP A 412 19.92 8.70 -21.84
C TRP A 412 20.51 8.48 -20.45
N ASP A 413 20.14 9.33 -19.48
CA ASP A 413 20.59 9.17 -18.10
C ASP A 413 19.97 7.92 -17.46
N LEU A 414 18.71 7.60 -17.82
CA LEU A 414 18.01 6.41 -17.37
C LEU A 414 18.69 5.12 -17.89
N ILE A 415 19.08 5.11 -19.17
CA ILE A 415 19.82 3.98 -19.76
C ILE A 415 21.17 3.84 -19.08
N LYS A 416 21.93 4.93 -18.94
CA LYS A 416 23.25 4.92 -18.31
C LYS A 416 23.17 4.37 -16.88
N PHE A 417 22.13 4.76 -16.16
CA PHE A 417 21.85 4.27 -14.81
C PHE A 417 21.52 2.76 -14.79
N GLY A 418 20.63 2.30 -15.67
CA GLY A 418 20.25 0.87 -15.71
C GLY A 418 21.38 -0.06 -16.21
N VAL A 419 22.21 0.40 -17.14
CA VAL A 419 23.30 -0.39 -17.76
C VAL A 419 24.53 -0.50 -16.86
N GLN A 420 24.62 0.32 -15.80
CA GLN A 420 25.81 0.54 -14.99
C GLN A 420 26.47 -0.75 -14.43
N ASN A 421 25.69 -1.81 -14.18
CA ASN A 421 26.17 -3.09 -13.65
C ASN A 421 25.98 -4.27 -14.62
N CYS A 422 25.74 -4.02 -15.91
CA CYS A 422 25.39 -5.05 -16.90
C CYS A 422 26.42 -5.19 -18.04
N HIS A 423 27.66 -4.75 -17.82
CA HIS A 423 28.71 -4.75 -18.85
C HIS A 423 29.03 -6.16 -19.39
N ALA A 424 28.99 -7.19 -18.55
CA ALA A 424 29.22 -8.57 -18.98
C ALA A 424 28.13 -9.04 -19.96
N ASP A 425 26.87 -8.82 -19.62
CA ASP A 425 25.72 -9.18 -20.46
C ASP A 425 25.77 -8.44 -21.81
N LEU A 426 26.14 -7.15 -21.81
CA LEU A 426 26.36 -6.38 -23.04
C LEU A 426 27.48 -6.94 -23.93
N ARG A 427 28.59 -7.38 -23.34
CA ARG A 427 29.67 -8.04 -24.10
C ARG A 427 29.20 -9.36 -24.70
N THR A 428 28.47 -10.17 -23.95
CA THR A 428 27.88 -11.41 -24.45
C THR A 428 26.91 -11.14 -25.60
N ILE A 429 26.04 -10.14 -25.46
CA ILE A 429 25.10 -9.74 -26.52
C ILE A 429 25.85 -9.30 -27.79
N ALA A 430 26.88 -8.46 -27.65
CA ALA A 430 27.68 -8.00 -28.79
C ALA A 430 28.42 -9.17 -29.47
N LEU A 431 29.06 -10.05 -28.69
CA LEU A 431 29.79 -11.20 -29.20
C LEU A 431 28.86 -12.18 -29.93
N MET A 432 27.73 -12.54 -29.32
CA MET A 432 26.74 -13.41 -29.97
C MET A 432 26.17 -12.73 -31.22
N GLY A 433 25.95 -11.42 -31.21
CA GLY A 433 25.53 -10.66 -32.39
C GLY A 433 26.52 -10.75 -33.56
N VAL A 434 27.83 -10.62 -33.28
CA VAL A 434 28.88 -10.82 -34.29
C VAL A 434 28.89 -12.25 -34.83
N LEU A 435 28.82 -13.25 -33.95
CA LEU A 435 28.81 -14.67 -34.36
C LEU A 435 27.60 -15.02 -35.20
N ILE A 436 26.41 -14.55 -34.82
CA ILE A 436 25.16 -14.71 -35.58
C ILE A 436 25.27 -14.00 -36.94
N GLY A 437 25.81 -12.77 -36.97
CA GLY A 437 26.02 -12.02 -38.20
C GLY A 437 26.95 -12.74 -39.19
N LEU A 438 28.04 -13.35 -38.70
CA LEU A 438 28.96 -14.15 -39.51
C LEU A 438 28.32 -15.47 -39.99
N LEU A 439 27.63 -16.19 -39.11
CA LEU A 439 26.92 -17.43 -39.49
C LEU A 439 25.80 -17.18 -40.49
N GLY A 440 25.14 -16.02 -40.40
CA GLY A 440 24.12 -15.60 -41.37
C GLY A 440 24.63 -15.48 -42.81
N MET A 441 25.95 -15.40 -43.02
CA MET A 441 26.58 -15.39 -44.35
C MET A 441 26.80 -16.79 -44.92
N VAL A 442 26.83 -17.82 -44.08
CA VAL A 442 27.08 -19.21 -44.52
C VAL A 442 25.98 -19.65 -45.49
N THR A 443 24.72 -19.30 -45.20
CA THR A 443 23.58 -19.66 -46.04
C THR A 443 23.66 -19.10 -47.46
N PRO A 444 23.79 -17.78 -47.70
CA PRO A 444 23.89 -17.25 -49.06
C PRO A 444 25.17 -17.70 -49.77
N TYR A 445 26.29 -17.85 -49.05
CA TYR A 445 27.54 -18.34 -49.64
C TYR A 445 27.43 -19.79 -50.14
N PHE A 446 26.90 -20.70 -49.31
CA PHE A 446 26.69 -22.09 -49.70
C PHE A 446 25.60 -22.23 -50.76
N ALA A 447 24.53 -21.43 -50.70
CA ALA A 447 23.52 -21.40 -51.75
C ALA A 447 24.15 -21.03 -53.11
N GLY A 448 25.01 -20.00 -53.16
CA GLY A 448 25.75 -19.64 -54.37
C GLY A 448 26.58 -20.81 -54.92
N GLN A 449 27.39 -21.45 -54.07
CA GLN A 449 28.19 -22.61 -54.49
C GLN A 449 27.35 -23.80 -54.97
N ILE A 450 26.20 -24.04 -54.33
CA ILE A 450 25.27 -25.09 -54.74
C ILE A 450 24.76 -24.84 -56.17
N PHE A 451 24.31 -23.62 -56.47
CA PHE A 451 23.79 -23.28 -57.79
C PHE A 451 24.86 -23.16 -58.86
N ASP A 452 26.01 -22.56 -58.54
CA ASP A 452 27.03 -22.25 -59.53
C ASP A 452 27.92 -23.44 -59.88
N SER A 453 28.22 -24.31 -58.90
CA SER A 453 29.22 -25.38 -59.04
C SER A 453 28.63 -26.77 -58.91
N ILE A 454 27.84 -27.04 -57.87
CA ILE A 454 27.49 -28.41 -57.45
C ILE A 454 26.33 -29.00 -58.26
N ILE A 455 25.28 -28.21 -58.49
CA ILE A 455 24.15 -28.65 -59.32
C ILE A 455 24.62 -28.92 -60.77
N PRO A 456 25.39 -28.03 -61.43
CA PRO A 456 25.89 -28.29 -62.78
C PRO A 456 26.83 -29.50 -62.88
N SER A 457 27.66 -29.73 -61.86
CA SER A 457 28.59 -30.88 -61.82
C SER A 457 27.97 -32.19 -61.33
N ALA A 458 26.70 -32.16 -60.90
CA ALA A 458 25.94 -33.30 -60.37
C ALA A 458 26.64 -34.05 -59.20
N ASP A 459 27.49 -33.37 -58.43
CA ASP A 459 28.24 -33.96 -57.32
C ASP A 459 27.35 -34.12 -56.07
N ARG A 460 26.74 -35.30 -55.95
CA ARG A 460 25.87 -35.65 -54.81
C ARG A 460 26.63 -35.73 -53.48
N SER A 461 27.94 -35.98 -53.50
CA SER A 461 28.73 -36.07 -52.26
C SER A 461 28.97 -34.68 -51.68
N GLN A 462 29.38 -33.72 -52.51
CA GLN A 462 29.52 -32.33 -52.05
C GLN A 462 28.17 -31.75 -51.61
N LEU A 463 27.09 -32.04 -52.34
CA LEU A 463 25.75 -31.57 -51.96
C LEU A 463 25.34 -32.01 -50.55
N THR A 464 25.60 -33.27 -50.18
CA THR A 464 25.29 -33.77 -48.83
C THR A 464 26.19 -33.15 -47.76
N GLN A 465 27.47 -32.91 -48.05
CA GLN A 465 28.38 -32.19 -47.14
C GLN A 465 27.91 -30.76 -46.86
N PHE A 466 27.52 -30.01 -47.91
CA PHE A 466 26.97 -28.66 -47.74
C PHE A 466 25.63 -28.67 -46.99
N ALA A 467 24.74 -29.64 -47.25
CA ALA A 467 23.49 -29.77 -46.51
C ALA A 467 23.72 -30.00 -45.01
N ILE A 468 24.67 -30.88 -44.65
CA ILE A 468 25.08 -31.10 -43.25
C ILE A 468 25.70 -29.82 -42.66
N GLY A 469 26.54 -29.11 -43.43
CA GLY A 469 27.13 -27.84 -43.01
C GLY A 469 26.09 -26.74 -42.74
N LEU A 470 25.10 -26.60 -43.61
CA LEU A 470 23.95 -25.68 -43.43
C LEU A 470 23.12 -26.06 -42.21
N PHE A 471 22.89 -27.35 -41.97
CA PHE A 471 22.18 -27.83 -40.78
C PHE A 471 22.97 -27.52 -39.50
N ALA A 472 24.28 -27.77 -39.49
CA ALA A 472 25.16 -27.44 -38.37
C ALA A 472 25.22 -25.93 -38.11
N ALA A 473 25.29 -25.10 -39.16
CA ALA A 473 25.25 -23.65 -39.06
C ALA A 473 23.91 -23.15 -38.50
N ALA A 474 22.79 -23.76 -38.90
CA ALA A 474 21.46 -23.45 -38.35
C ALA A 474 21.39 -23.80 -36.84
N LEU A 475 21.94 -24.95 -36.43
CA LEU A 475 21.98 -25.36 -35.02
C LEU A 475 22.88 -24.43 -34.18
N ALA A 476 24.05 -24.04 -34.71
CA ALA A 476 24.93 -23.07 -34.06
C ALA A 476 24.25 -21.70 -33.92
N THR A 477 23.57 -21.24 -34.97
CA THR A 477 22.81 -19.98 -34.95
C THR A 477 21.71 -20.02 -33.88
N PHE A 478 20.98 -21.13 -33.77
CA PHE A 478 19.97 -21.32 -32.73
C PHE A 478 20.57 -21.25 -31.31
N ALA A 479 21.70 -21.93 -31.08
CA ALA A 479 22.37 -21.90 -29.77
C ALA A 479 22.87 -20.50 -29.37
N PHE A 480 23.41 -19.74 -30.32
CA PHE A 480 23.85 -18.35 -30.09
C PHE A 480 22.67 -17.40 -29.90
N GLU A 481 21.58 -17.56 -30.65
CA GLU A 481 20.32 -16.82 -30.46
C GLU A 481 19.73 -17.06 -29.06
N LEU A 482 19.74 -18.31 -28.59
CA LEU A 482 19.28 -18.66 -27.26
C LEU A 482 20.15 -18.01 -26.17
N THR A 483 21.48 -18.12 -26.30
CA THR A 483 22.44 -17.53 -25.36
C THR A 483 22.29 -16.00 -25.30
N ARG A 484 22.14 -15.36 -26.47
CA ARG A 484 21.88 -13.93 -26.60
C ARG A 484 20.56 -13.56 -25.92
N SER A 485 19.49 -14.30 -26.18
CA SER A 485 18.16 -14.04 -25.60
C SER A 485 18.17 -14.11 -24.07
N ILE A 486 18.90 -15.07 -23.49
CA ILE A 486 19.11 -15.17 -22.04
C ILE A 486 19.90 -13.96 -21.52
N ALA A 487 20.95 -13.52 -22.23
CA ALA A 487 21.71 -12.33 -21.85
C ALA A 487 20.84 -11.05 -21.90
N VAL A 488 19.98 -10.89 -22.92
CA VAL A 488 19.00 -9.79 -23.01
C VAL A 488 17.99 -9.84 -21.87
N LEU A 489 17.51 -11.03 -21.51
CA LEU A 489 16.58 -11.20 -20.39
C LEU A 489 17.21 -10.78 -19.06
N ARG A 490 18.46 -11.21 -18.80
CA ARG A 490 19.22 -10.80 -17.60
C ARG A 490 19.47 -9.29 -17.57
N LEU A 491 19.89 -8.70 -18.69
CA LEU A 491 20.07 -7.25 -18.82
C LEU A 491 18.77 -6.50 -18.50
N THR A 492 17.65 -6.93 -19.10
CA THR A 492 16.35 -6.29 -18.92
C THR A 492 15.85 -6.39 -17.49
N GLY A 493 16.01 -7.55 -16.83
CA GLY A 493 15.62 -7.74 -15.44
C GLY A 493 16.44 -6.92 -14.45
N LYS A 494 17.76 -6.83 -14.65
CA LYS A 494 18.64 -5.98 -13.82
C LYS A 494 18.32 -4.48 -13.99
N MET A 495 18.05 -4.06 -15.22
CA MET A 495 17.63 -2.68 -15.52
C MET A 495 16.26 -2.36 -14.90
N ASP A 496 15.30 -3.28 -14.96
CA ASP A 496 13.96 -3.11 -14.37
C ASP A 496 14.05 -2.88 -12.86
N TYR A 497 14.74 -3.78 -12.16
CA TYR A 497 14.90 -3.68 -10.71
C TYR A 497 15.56 -2.37 -10.27
N SER A 498 16.65 -1.97 -10.92
CA SER A 498 17.38 -0.75 -10.58
C SER A 498 16.58 0.52 -10.88
N VAL A 499 15.94 0.60 -12.06
CA VAL A 499 15.17 1.78 -12.46
C VAL A 499 13.91 1.92 -11.60
N GLN A 500 13.15 0.85 -11.36
CA GLN A 500 11.94 0.92 -10.53
C GLN A 500 12.25 1.35 -9.10
N ALA A 501 13.27 0.73 -8.48
CA ALA A 501 13.69 1.11 -7.13
C ALA A 501 14.12 2.59 -7.07
N GLY A 502 14.87 3.07 -8.07
CA GLY A 502 15.29 4.47 -8.16
C GLY A 502 14.14 5.45 -8.39
N VAL A 503 13.12 5.08 -9.18
CA VAL A 503 11.91 5.89 -9.39
C VAL A 503 11.13 6.03 -8.08
N TRP A 504 10.89 4.92 -7.38
CA TRP A 504 10.16 4.91 -6.12
C TRP A 504 10.89 5.65 -5.01
N ASP A 505 12.20 5.44 -4.88
CA ASP A 505 13.02 6.18 -3.92
C ASP A 505 12.93 7.69 -4.16
N ARG A 506 13.11 8.13 -5.41
CA ARG A 506 12.99 9.55 -5.76
C ARG A 506 11.59 10.08 -5.50
N LEU A 507 10.54 9.36 -5.91
CA LEU A 507 9.15 9.77 -5.76
C LEU A 507 8.79 9.98 -4.28
N LEU A 508 9.15 9.02 -3.42
CA LEU A 508 8.86 9.07 -1.98
C LEU A 508 9.68 10.12 -1.23
N ASN A 509 10.82 10.54 -1.78
CA ASN A 509 11.66 11.60 -1.20
C ASN A 509 11.27 13.02 -1.68
N LEU A 510 10.25 13.17 -2.53
CA LEU A 510 9.76 14.49 -2.96
C LEU A 510 8.95 15.20 -1.86
N PRO A 511 9.00 16.55 -1.81
CA PRO A 511 8.25 17.33 -0.83
C PRO A 511 6.73 17.19 -1.04
N SER A 512 5.95 17.30 0.02
CA SER A 512 4.48 17.23 -0.02
C SER A 512 3.83 18.24 -0.97
N GLN A 513 4.51 19.35 -1.25
CA GLN A 513 4.06 20.37 -2.20
C GLN A 513 3.94 19.82 -3.62
N PHE A 514 4.88 18.97 -4.05
CA PHE A 514 4.85 18.35 -5.38
C PHE A 514 3.58 17.51 -5.58
N PHE A 515 3.18 16.74 -4.56
CA PHE A 515 1.99 15.88 -4.64
C PHE A 515 0.66 16.65 -4.73
N ARG A 516 0.63 17.95 -4.42
CA ARG A 516 -0.57 18.78 -4.59
C ARG A 516 -0.87 19.11 -6.05
N ASP A 517 0.16 19.11 -6.90
CA ASP A 517 0.04 19.51 -8.31
C ASP A 517 -0.37 18.35 -9.24
N TYR A 518 -0.44 17.12 -8.71
CA TYR A 518 -0.71 15.90 -9.47
C TYR A 518 -1.80 15.05 -8.82
N THR A 519 -2.63 14.41 -9.65
CA THR A 519 -3.56 13.37 -9.16
C THR A 519 -2.84 12.04 -9.02
N ALA A 520 -3.39 11.13 -8.20
CA ALA A 520 -2.84 9.77 -8.06
C ALA A 520 -2.77 9.03 -9.40
N GLY A 521 -3.76 9.23 -10.29
CA GLY A 521 -3.77 8.66 -11.64
C GLY A 521 -2.67 9.21 -12.54
N ASP A 522 -2.49 10.54 -12.60
CA ASP A 522 -1.43 11.16 -13.41
C ASP A 522 -0.03 10.72 -12.93
N LEU A 523 0.16 10.63 -11.61
CA LEU A 523 1.44 10.22 -11.05
C LEU A 523 1.74 8.73 -11.32
N THR A 524 0.71 7.88 -11.30
CA THR A 524 0.81 6.46 -11.67
C THR A 524 1.19 6.32 -13.14
N ASP A 525 0.50 7.02 -14.05
CA ASP A 525 0.79 6.99 -15.49
C ASP A 525 2.22 7.44 -15.79
N ARG A 526 2.72 8.46 -15.08
CA ARG A 526 4.11 8.94 -15.23
C ARG A 526 5.13 7.95 -14.71
N ALA A 527 4.89 7.34 -13.54
CA ALA A 527 5.76 6.32 -12.98
C ALA A 527 5.86 5.10 -13.91
N LEU A 528 4.71 4.61 -14.41
CA LEU A 528 4.65 3.52 -15.40
C LEU A 528 5.25 3.93 -16.76
N GLY A 529 5.18 5.21 -17.11
CA GLY A 529 5.81 5.75 -18.31
C GLY A 529 7.33 5.61 -18.30
N VAL A 530 7.98 5.71 -17.13
CA VAL A 530 9.42 5.47 -17.00
C VAL A 530 9.76 4.02 -17.36
N GLU A 531 8.93 3.07 -16.92
CA GLU A 531 9.11 1.66 -17.24
C GLU A 531 8.91 1.39 -18.74
N GLN A 532 7.90 1.99 -19.37
CA GLN A 532 7.70 1.90 -20.81
C GLN A 532 8.87 2.48 -21.61
N ILE A 533 9.43 3.61 -21.20
CA ILE A 533 10.61 4.21 -21.82
C ILE A 533 11.81 3.28 -21.69
N ARG A 534 12.04 2.73 -20.50
CA ARG A 534 13.13 1.78 -20.25
C ARG A 534 12.97 0.52 -21.12
N GLN A 535 11.79 -0.10 -21.15
CA GLN A 535 11.52 -1.29 -21.97
C GLN A 535 11.75 -1.03 -23.45
N ALA A 536 11.20 0.08 -23.98
CA ALA A 536 11.37 0.45 -25.37
C ALA A 536 12.86 0.61 -25.73
N ILE A 537 13.65 1.24 -24.85
CA ILE A 537 15.08 1.43 -25.12
C ILE A 537 15.88 0.15 -24.92
N SER A 538 15.64 -0.62 -23.86
CA SER A 538 16.35 -1.88 -23.62
C SER A 538 16.07 -2.88 -24.75
N GLN A 539 14.82 -3.02 -25.19
CA GLN A 539 14.44 -3.97 -26.24
C GLN A 539 14.87 -3.47 -27.63
N SER A 540 14.39 -2.30 -28.06
CA SER A 540 14.69 -1.78 -29.40
C SER A 540 16.15 -1.34 -29.54
N GLY A 541 16.77 -0.82 -28.48
CA GLY A 541 18.18 -0.45 -28.49
C GLY A 541 19.10 -1.66 -28.62
N THR A 542 18.82 -2.74 -27.88
CA THR A 542 19.61 -3.98 -28.00
C THR A 542 19.45 -4.63 -29.37
N GLN A 543 18.23 -4.68 -29.89
CA GLN A 543 17.97 -5.15 -31.26
C GLN A 543 18.67 -4.26 -32.30
N GLY A 544 18.66 -2.94 -32.10
CA GLY A 544 19.33 -1.98 -32.99
C GLY A 544 20.85 -2.15 -33.01
N ILE A 545 21.49 -2.37 -31.86
CA ILE A 545 22.94 -2.63 -31.79
C ILE A 545 23.30 -3.91 -32.53
N VAL A 546 22.58 -5.00 -32.27
CA VAL A 546 22.82 -6.28 -32.95
C VAL A 546 22.55 -6.15 -34.44
N GLY A 547 21.43 -5.54 -34.82
CA GLY A 547 21.09 -5.29 -36.22
C GLY A 547 22.12 -4.44 -36.93
N ALA A 548 22.68 -3.41 -36.29
CA ALA A 548 23.75 -2.58 -36.84
C ALA A 548 25.06 -3.36 -37.03
N ILE A 549 25.44 -4.20 -36.07
CA ILE A 549 26.61 -5.09 -36.18
C ILE A 549 26.42 -6.06 -37.37
N SER A 550 25.27 -6.74 -37.43
CA SER A 550 24.96 -7.66 -38.53
C SER A 550 24.92 -6.95 -39.88
N ALA A 551 24.28 -5.78 -39.96
CA ALA A 551 24.21 -4.99 -41.19
C ALA A 551 25.60 -4.53 -41.66
N LEU A 552 26.50 -4.16 -40.75
CA LEU A 552 27.87 -3.79 -41.07
C LEU A 552 28.65 -4.99 -41.62
N ILE A 553 28.54 -6.15 -40.97
CA ILE A 553 29.21 -7.39 -41.42
C ILE A 553 28.68 -7.77 -42.82
N THR A 554 27.36 -7.86 -43.01
CA THR A 554 26.73 -8.17 -44.31
C THR A 554 27.08 -7.15 -45.39
N GLY A 555 27.11 -5.85 -45.05
CA GLY A 555 27.49 -4.79 -45.97
C GLY A 555 28.93 -4.94 -46.47
N VAL A 556 29.88 -5.17 -45.56
CA VAL A 556 31.29 -5.42 -45.90
C VAL A 556 31.42 -6.63 -46.81
N PHE A 557 30.72 -7.73 -46.51
CA PHE A 557 30.71 -8.92 -47.36
C PHE A 557 30.17 -8.64 -48.76
N LEU A 558 29.09 -7.87 -48.88
CA LEU A 558 28.51 -7.51 -50.18
C LEU A 558 29.49 -6.66 -51.02
N PHE A 559 30.25 -5.76 -50.38
CA PHE A 559 31.31 -5.00 -51.05
C PHE A 559 32.43 -5.89 -51.61
N PHE A 560 32.82 -6.95 -50.89
CA PHE A 560 33.81 -7.92 -51.36
C PHE A 560 33.33 -8.70 -52.59
N PHE A 561 32.03 -8.99 -52.70
CA PHE A 561 31.47 -9.69 -53.86
C PHE A 561 31.28 -8.78 -55.08
N ASN A 562 30.56 -7.67 -54.91
CA ASN A 562 30.30 -6.74 -55.99
C ASN A 562 29.96 -5.33 -55.46
N ALA A 563 30.92 -4.42 -55.58
CA ALA A 563 30.78 -3.04 -55.13
C ALA A 563 29.60 -2.29 -55.78
N LYS A 564 29.23 -2.60 -57.03
CA LYS A 564 28.08 -1.93 -57.69
C LYS A 564 26.75 -2.37 -57.07
N MET A 565 26.59 -3.66 -56.80
CA MET A 565 25.41 -4.19 -56.10
C MET A 565 25.35 -3.75 -54.63
N ALA A 566 26.51 -3.57 -53.99
CA ALA A 566 26.57 -3.02 -52.64
C ALA A 566 26.06 -1.58 -52.58
N TRP A 567 26.47 -0.72 -53.52
CA TRP A 567 25.98 0.67 -53.59
C TRP A 567 24.48 0.75 -53.87
N THR A 568 23.94 -0.07 -54.76
CA THR A 568 22.49 -0.10 -55.00
C THR A 568 21.72 -0.57 -53.77
N ALA A 569 22.21 -1.58 -53.05
CA ALA A 569 21.63 -2.03 -51.79
C ALA A 569 21.67 -0.93 -50.70
N ILE A 570 22.77 -0.18 -50.58
CA ILE A 570 22.88 0.94 -49.63
C ILE A 570 21.87 2.04 -49.94
N VAL A 571 21.72 2.42 -51.21
CA VAL A 571 20.72 3.43 -51.62
C VAL A 571 19.30 2.94 -51.29
N LEU A 572 19.02 1.66 -51.55
CA LEU A 572 17.72 1.06 -51.25
C LEU A 572 17.44 1.06 -49.74
N VAL A 573 18.39 0.61 -48.92
CA VAL A 573 18.30 0.65 -47.45
C VAL A 573 18.15 2.09 -46.94
N ALA A 574 18.90 3.04 -47.49
CA ALA A 574 18.82 4.45 -47.11
C ALA A 574 17.41 4.99 -47.36
N VAL A 575 16.80 4.70 -48.52
CA VAL A 575 15.41 5.08 -48.81
C VAL A 575 14.44 4.40 -47.84
N SER A 576 14.60 3.10 -47.61
CA SER A 576 13.77 2.31 -46.68
C SER A 576 13.85 2.78 -45.22
N VAL A 577 14.94 3.43 -44.81
CA VAL A 577 15.10 4.01 -43.46
C VAL A 577 14.59 5.46 -43.41
N LEU A 578 14.97 6.27 -44.41
CA LEU A 578 14.76 7.72 -44.39
C LEU A 578 13.27 8.08 -44.53
N LEU A 579 12.53 7.34 -45.34
CA LEU A 579 11.11 7.58 -45.54
C LEU A 579 10.26 7.30 -44.27
N PRO A 580 10.35 6.12 -43.62
CA PRO A 580 9.75 5.89 -42.31
C PRO A 580 10.24 6.86 -41.23
N PHE A 581 11.52 7.25 -41.23
CA PHE A 581 12.06 8.19 -40.26
C PHE A 581 11.40 9.57 -40.37
N CYS A 582 11.30 10.13 -41.58
CA CYS A 582 10.60 11.40 -41.82
C CYS A 582 9.12 11.35 -41.42
N ILE A 583 8.42 10.25 -41.74
CA ILE A 583 7.02 10.07 -41.37
C ILE A 583 6.87 9.96 -39.83
N ASN A 584 7.77 9.24 -39.16
CA ASN A 584 7.79 9.14 -37.70
C ASN A 584 8.01 10.50 -37.02
N LEU A 585 8.86 11.38 -37.58
CA LEU A 585 9.05 12.75 -37.07
C LEU A 585 7.74 13.56 -37.09
N LEU A 586 6.94 13.42 -38.17
CA LEU A 586 5.62 14.04 -38.26
C LEU A 586 4.62 13.38 -37.30
N GLN A 587 4.69 12.06 -37.15
CA GLN A 587 3.83 11.28 -36.26
C GLN A 587 4.04 11.64 -34.79
N LEU A 588 5.29 11.89 -34.36
CA LEU A 588 5.66 12.25 -32.99
C LEU A 588 4.90 13.49 -32.47
N ARG A 589 4.69 14.50 -33.31
CA ARG A 589 3.94 15.71 -32.94
C ARG A 589 2.48 15.38 -32.59
N ASN A 590 1.83 14.58 -33.44
CA ASN A 590 0.43 14.17 -33.24
C ASN A 590 0.30 13.17 -32.07
N GLN A 591 1.26 12.27 -31.90
CA GLN A 591 1.31 11.34 -30.76
C GLN A 591 1.42 12.07 -29.42
N ARG A 592 2.29 13.10 -29.31
CA ARG A 592 2.41 13.89 -28.07
C ARG A 592 1.09 14.55 -27.67
N GLN A 593 0.36 15.12 -28.64
CA GLN A 593 -0.97 15.69 -28.38
C GLN A 593 -1.98 14.61 -27.97
N MET A 594 -1.95 13.45 -28.62
CA MET A 594 -2.81 12.31 -28.31
C MET A 594 -2.57 11.82 -26.87
N PHE A 595 -1.31 11.66 -26.45
CA PHE A 595 -0.97 11.26 -25.07
C PHE A 595 -1.43 12.29 -24.03
N ARG A 596 -1.28 13.59 -24.31
CA ARG A 596 -1.80 14.65 -23.43
C ARG A 596 -3.32 14.55 -23.23
N ILE A 597 -4.08 14.39 -24.31
CA ILE A 597 -5.54 14.26 -24.24
C ILE A 597 -5.94 12.95 -23.55
N ARG A 598 -5.21 11.86 -23.80
CA ARG A 598 -5.43 10.58 -23.11
C ARG A 598 -5.29 10.74 -21.60
N GLY A 599 -4.23 11.39 -21.11
CA GLY A 599 -4.05 11.66 -19.67
C GLY A 599 -5.19 12.49 -19.07
N LEU A 600 -5.67 13.52 -19.80
CA LEU A 600 -6.84 14.30 -19.38
C LEU A 600 -8.12 13.47 -19.31
N ILE A 601 -8.33 12.53 -20.24
CA ILE A 601 -9.48 11.62 -20.21
C ILE A 601 -9.37 10.65 -19.05
N THR A 602 -8.20 10.04 -18.80
CA THR A 602 -7.98 9.15 -17.65
C THR A 602 -8.29 9.88 -16.34
N GLY A 603 -7.77 11.10 -16.18
CA GLY A 603 -8.04 11.94 -15.01
C GLY A 603 -9.53 12.28 -14.86
N LEU A 604 -10.19 12.65 -15.97
CA LEU A 604 -11.64 12.91 -15.97
C LEU A 604 -12.44 11.67 -15.56
N VAL A 605 -12.13 10.49 -16.12
CA VAL A 605 -12.84 9.25 -15.76
C VAL A 605 -12.71 8.96 -14.27
N LEU A 606 -11.52 9.11 -13.69
CA LEU A 606 -11.31 8.92 -12.25
C LEU A 606 -12.07 9.96 -11.40
N GLN A 607 -12.15 11.21 -11.85
CA GLN A 607 -12.97 12.25 -11.22
C GLN A 607 -14.47 11.93 -11.31
N LEU A 608 -14.95 11.43 -12.45
CA LEU A 608 -16.34 11.04 -12.65
C LEU A 608 -16.73 9.85 -11.75
N ILE A 609 -15.85 8.85 -11.63
CA ILE A 609 -16.06 7.69 -10.76
C ILE A 609 -16.09 8.12 -9.29
N ASN A 610 -15.10 8.89 -8.84
CA ASN A 610 -15.05 9.37 -7.45
C ASN A 610 -16.17 10.37 -7.12
N GLY A 611 -16.67 11.10 -8.13
CA GLY A 611 -17.76 12.07 -8.02
C GLY A 611 -19.15 11.52 -8.33
N VAL A 612 -19.30 10.21 -8.56
CA VAL A 612 -20.54 9.63 -9.09
C VAL A 612 -21.76 9.93 -8.23
N ALA A 613 -21.60 9.93 -6.90
CA ALA A 613 -22.67 10.28 -5.97
C ALA A 613 -23.14 11.73 -6.17
N LYS A 614 -22.21 12.68 -6.35
CA LYS A 614 -22.55 14.09 -6.60
C LYS A 614 -23.23 14.27 -7.95
N ILE A 615 -22.73 13.59 -8.99
CA ILE A 615 -23.29 13.65 -10.34
C ILE A 615 -24.74 13.16 -10.33
N ARG A 616 -25.01 12.01 -9.68
CA ARG A 616 -26.36 11.43 -9.55
C ARG A 616 -27.32 12.32 -8.77
N VAL A 617 -26.87 12.88 -7.64
CA VAL A 617 -27.70 13.79 -6.83
C VAL A 617 -28.04 15.07 -7.61
N SER A 618 -27.15 15.53 -8.49
CA SER A 618 -27.36 16.71 -9.32
C SER A 618 -28.08 16.44 -10.66
N GLY A 619 -28.37 15.18 -11.01
CA GLY A 619 -28.93 14.81 -12.33
C GLY A 619 -28.04 15.22 -13.51
N ALA A 620 -26.72 15.29 -13.31
CA ALA A 620 -25.76 15.85 -14.26
C ALA A 620 -25.05 14.78 -15.10
N GLU A 621 -25.57 13.55 -15.18
CA GLU A 621 -24.97 12.43 -15.90
C GLU A 621 -24.73 12.76 -17.38
N ASP A 622 -25.73 13.35 -18.05
CA ASP A 622 -25.63 13.73 -19.46
C ASP A 622 -24.58 14.82 -19.68
N SER A 623 -24.46 15.76 -18.73
CA SER A 623 -23.43 16.80 -18.77
C SER A 623 -22.03 16.22 -18.62
N ALA A 624 -21.84 15.30 -17.68
CA ALA A 624 -20.59 14.56 -17.50
C ALA A 624 -20.23 13.72 -18.74
N PHE A 625 -21.21 13.01 -19.31
CA PHE A 625 -21.03 12.20 -20.50
C PHE A 625 -20.70 13.06 -21.74
N ARG A 626 -21.32 14.23 -21.90
CA ARG A 626 -21.00 15.19 -22.96
C ARG A 626 -19.55 15.68 -22.87
N GLU A 627 -19.08 16.06 -21.68
CA GLU A 627 -17.70 16.52 -21.50
C GLU A 627 -16.69 15.40 -21.79
N TRP A 628 -16.96 14.18 -21.33
CA TRP A 628 -16.16 13.01 -21.70
C TRP A 628 -16.15 12.78 -23.21
N THR A 629 -17.31 12.78 -23.87
CA THR A 629 -17.46 12.55 -25.31
C THR A 629 -16.72 13.60 -26.13
N ARG A 630 -16.69 14.86 -25.69
CA ARG A 630 -15.93 15.94 -26.35
C ARG A 630 -14.42 15.67 -26.32
N LYS A 631 -13.87 15.27 -25.18
CA LYS A 631 -12.44 14.93 -25.07
C LYS A 631 -12.13 13.64 -25.86
N PHE A 632 -12.98 12.64 -25.74
CA PHE A 632 -12.85 11.35 -26.42
C PHE A 632 -12.89 11.46 -27.95
N SER A 633 -13.82 12.25 -28.50
CA SER A 633 -13.88 12.50 -29.95
C SER A 633 -12.62 13.19 -30.46
N THR A 634 -12.05 14.14 -29.70
CA THR A 634 -10.77 14.77 -30.03
C THR A 634 -9.62 13.76 -30.01
N GLN A 635 -9.59 12.87 -29.00
CA GLN A 635 -8.62 11.77 -28.94
C GLN A 635 -8.76 10.86 -30.17
N LYS A 636 -9.97 10.47 -30.56
CA LYS A 636 -10.22 9.60 -31.72
C LYS A 636 -9.79 10.25 -33.04
N ARG A 637 -10.01 11.55 -33.23
CA ARG A 637 -9.52 12.28 -34.41
C ARG A 637 -7.99 12.26 -34.51
N LEU A 638 -7.29 12.48 -33.40
CA LEU A 638 -5.83 12.38 -33.35
C LEU A 638 -5.35 10.94 -33.57
N ALA A 639 -6.01 9.96 -32.95
CA ALA A 639 -5.70 8.55 -33.13
C ALA A 639 -5.86 8.10 -34.58
N PHE A 640 -6.89 8.57 -35.28
CA PHE A 640 -7.08 8.29 -36.70
C PHE A 640 -5.95 8.87 -37.55
N ARG A 641 -5.52 10.12 -37.31
CA ARG A 641 -4.36 10.72 -38.00
C ARG A 641 -3.06 9.97 -37.74
N VAL A 642 -2.83 9.58 -36.48
CA VAL A 642 -1.65 8.78 -36.10
C VAL A 642 -1.70 7.39 -36.75
N GLY A 643 -2.87 6.77 -36.80
CA GLY A 643 -3.10 5.47 -37.43
C GLY A 643 -2.95 5.52 -38.94
N PHE A 644 -3.42 6.58 -39.60
CA PHE A 644 -3.21 6.79 -41.03
C PHE A 644 -1.73 6.90 -41.38
N LEU A 645 -0.96 7.71 -40.62
CA LEU A 645 0.49 7.80 -40.79
C LEU A 645 1.18 6.46 -40.50
N ALA A 646 0.72 5.72 -39.49
CA ALA A 646 1.25 4.38 -39.18
C ALA A 646 0.99 3.38 -40.31
N ASN A 647 -0.20 3.41 -40.93
CA ASN A 647 -0.54 2.55 -42.07
C ASN A 647 0.36 2.86 -43.27
N ILE A 648 0.66 4.14 -43.54
CA ILE A 648 1.62 4.50 -44.60
C ILE A 648 2.98 3.87 -44.31
N VAL A 649 3.51 4.02 -43.09
CA VAL A 649 4.80 3.40 -42.72
C VAL A 649 4.76 1.87 -42.86
N GLN A 650 3.67 1.22 -42.46
CA GLN A 650 3.53 -0.23 -42.53
C GLN A 650 3.49 -0.76 -43.98
N VAL A 651 2.88 -0.01 -44.91
CA VAL A 651 2.85 -0.36 -46.33
C VAL A 651 4.24 -0.24 -46.95
N PHE A 652 5.04 0.74 -46.56
CA PHE A 652 6.42 0.89 -47.04
C PHE A 652 7.42 -0.05 -46.34
N GLY A 653 7.09 -0.55 -45.15
CA GLY A 653 7.94 -1.44 -44.35
C GLY A 653 7.72 -2.93 -44.60
N ARG A 654 6.70 -3.30 -45.39
CA ARG A 654 6.54 -4.65 -45.98
C ARG A 654 7.20 -4.68 -47.35
#